data_AF-A0AA42VJY0-F1
#
_entry.id   AF-A0AA42VJY0-F1
#
_cell.length_a   1.000
_cell.length_b   1.000
_cell.length_c   1.000
_cell.angle_alpha   90.00
_cell.angle_beta   90.00
_cell.angle_gamma   90.00
#
_symmetry.space_group_name_H-M   'P 1'
#
loop_
_entity.id
_entity.type
_entity.pdbx_description
1 polymer ?
#
loop_
_entity_poly.entity_id
_entity_poly.type
_entity_poly.pdbx_seq_one_letter_code
_entity_poly.pdbx_strand_id
1 'polypeptide(L)'
;MDTSSDRKFECVRATAISDGLERLQGRAFGGEDVAAKPEKPDDKWWPRAALLPGVQAAIDRFSTNPSPEVAMEVVFLMGGAGNGKSFAARELGERLGLRNENPDALAQRTYTATVDGAKYYLLNDATIAPRGDYENQEIALATDLLDWFEQSSKMLVRSFCCVNRGIVADEIRGLQEVQGAEPSLSFSILRWLANPEDLRFDQIGATELRAQQHDVQSATRELEFVLAGRRVRLLSLAVDSYSLFELDGSAGHSRGQALFAELLARFDGVEGERPDLCPIRSNIIQWQSQTGQSSWQQLMSSAEIASGRLYSYRDVWGAAAMSLLGPRVNLGSKNQEILEYLDSLIGVATNCPDARGRLAAVISLSKHRAHCAVFRSPVPQIELDGTEFPPATPIHAGLALVDPAVWRSADSKSVEAAMQCIAMGELPSRELLKIPDVPNVWSKFDEYLERTLLEYVDSPKCNDIERRRLISWYGAYVARLVGVARGAYGNVNVIEEWRRCHRSCISGSARLPIELEQSISALIFPPHPDGPASSMLLPAFSVRAEPVSSVKEQVQPKLVEIVSVASVSLQVRRQGSRLVIECYIAGNPAPIGQLVLDFALIREAQAFNQGLCGQTESTTYIEPRIERCRSSSMAAIDRTQRRLAVVANGTYKEVER
;
A
#
# COMPACT_ATOMS: atom_id res chain seq x y z
N MET A 1 -1.77 11.43 -57.61
CA MET A 1 -2.20 10.58 -56.47
C MET A 1 -0.96 10.36 -55.65
N ASP A 2 -0.81 11.17 -54.61
CA ASP A 2 0.44 11.40 -53.89
C ASP A 2 0.46 10.52 -52.64
N THR A 3 1.21 9.41 -52.69
CA THR A 3 1.39 8.45 -51.60
C THR A 3 2.54 8.84 -50.65
N SER A 4 3.03 10.10 -50.72
CA SER A 4 4.16 10.56 -49.92
C SER A 4 3.79 11.27 -48.62
N SER A 5 2.54 11.74 -48.48
CA SER A 5 2.06 12.36 -47.23
C SER A 5 1.79 11.35 -46.13
N ASP A 6 1.23 10.17 -46.47
CA ASP A 6 0.84 9.17 -45.47
C ASP A 6 2.05 8.53 -44.77
N ARG A 7 3.16 8.32 -45.49
CA ARG A 7 4.40 7.78 -44.90
C ARG A 7 5.10 8.74 -43.94
N LYS A 8 4.90 10.06 -44.08
CA LYS A 8 5.45 11.06 -43.15
C LYS A 8 4.64 11.12 -41.86
N PHE A 9 3.33 10.87 -41.90
CA PHE A 9 2.49 10.80 -40.71
C PHE A 9 2.67 9.48 -39.92
N GLU A 10 2.93 8.36 -40.60
CA GLU A 10 3.26 7.09 -39.94
C GLU A 10 4.64 7.12 -39.25
N CYS A 11 5.65 7.73 -39.89
CA CYS A 11 7.01 7.81 -39.33
C CYS A 11 7.08 8.70 -38.06
N VAL A 12 6.23 9.73 -37.94
CA VAL A 12 6.15 10.61 -36.75
C VAL A 12 5.37 9.96 -35.59
N ARG A 13 4.46 9.02 -35.88
CA ARG A 13 3.76 8.24 -34.83
C ARG A 13 4.64 7.12 -34.26
N ALA A 14 5.36 6.39 -35.13
CA ALA A 14 6.30 5.33 -34.75
C ALA A 14 7.38 5.75 -33.72
N THR A 15 7.72 7.04 -33.69
CA THR A 15 8.63 7.64 -32.70
C THR A 15 7.96 7.91 -31.35
N ALA A 16 6.64 8.16 -31.29
CA ALA A 16 5.98 8.62 -30.07
C ALA A 16 5.79 7.53 -28.99
N ILE A 17 5.51 6.28 -29.39
CA ILE A 17 5.35 5.16 -28.43
C ILE A 17 6.70 4.71 -27.91
N SER A 18 7.70 4.56 -28.79
CA SER A 18 9.07 4.21 -28.39
C SER A 18 9.65 5.24 -27.42
N ASP A 19 9.56 6.53 -27.75
CA ASP A 19 9.93 7.63 -26.85
C ASP A 19 9.17 7.57 -25.52
N GLY A 20 7.87 7.22 -25.56
CA GLY A 20 7.05 7.07 -24.37
C GLY A 20 7.46 5.91 -23.46
N LEU A 21 7.86 4.77 -24.05
CA LEU A 21 8.34 3.60 -23.33
C LEU A 21 9.72 3.86 -22.70
N GLU A 22 10.60 4.56 -23.40
CA GLU A 22 11.88 5.02 -22.85
C GLU A 22 11.69 6.01 -21.69
N ARG A 23 10.78 6.99 -21.83
CA ARG A 23 10.42 7.91 -20.74
C ARG A 23 9.91 7.15 -19.52
N LEU A 24 9.01 6.20 -19.72
CA LEU A 24 8.48 5.36 -18.65
C LEU A 24 9.59 4.54 -17.98
N GLN A 25 10.50 3.98 -18.77
CA GLN A 25 11.66 3.25 -18.27
C GLN A 25 12.57 4.16 -17.42
N GLY A 26 12.89 5.36 -17.90
CA GLY A 26 13.69 6.34 -17.18
C GLY A 26 13.08 6.72 -15.82
N ARG A 27 11.76 6.99 -15.79
CA ARG A 27 11.07 7.37 -14.54
C ARG A 27 10.91 6.20 -13.57
N ALA A 28 10.68 4.98 -14.07
CA ALA A 28 10.50 3.80 -13.24
C ALA A 28 11.81 3.31 -12.60
N PHE A 29 12.95 3.57 -13.27
CA PHE A 29 14.19 2.88 -12.98
C PHE A 29 15.41 3.74 -12.61
N GLY A 30 15.25 5.06 -12.45
CA GLY A 30 16.25 5.91 -11.79
C GLY A 30 16.88 6.99 -12.68
N GLY A 31 16.14 7.58 -13.61
CA GLY A 31 16.53 8.79 -14.34
C GLY A 31 16.32 10.09 -13.55
N GLU A 32 16.72 11.23 -14.14
CA GLU A 32 16.68 12.57 -13.51
C GLU A 32 15.26 13.08 -13.14
N ASP A 33 14.19 12.43 -13.61
CA ASP A 33 12.79 12.87 -13.46
C ASP A 33 12.02 12.19 -12.30
N VAL A 34 12.72 11.62 -11.33
CA VAL A 34 12.11 10.96 -10.14
C VAL A 34 11.47 11.96 -9.16
N ALA A 35 11.83 13.25 -9.23
CA ALA A 35 11.25 14.31 -8.40
C ALA A 35 10.86 15.54 -9.23
N ALA A 36 9.64 16.05 -9.01
CA ALA A 36 9.18 17.30 -9.62
C ALA A 36 9.94 18.48 -9.00
N LYS A 37 10.60 19.29 -9.84
CA LYS A 37 11.18 20.57 -9.44
C LYS A 37 10.20 21.70 -9.77
N PRO A 38 9.94 22.65 -8.86
CA PRO A 38 9.01 23.75 -9.12
C PRO A 38 9.36 24.60 -10.35
N GLU A 39 10.64 24.66 -10.72
CA GLU A 39 11.14 25.52 -11.81
C GLU A 39 11.22 24.81 -13.18
N LYS A 40 10.98 23.49 -13.26
CA LYS A 40 11.03 22.74 -14.54
C LYS A 40 9.61 22.73 -15.14
N PRO A 41 9.39 23.25 -16.37
CA PRO A 41 8.07 23.23 -17.00
C PRO A 41 7.57 21.80 -17.13
N ASP A 42 6.26 21.62 -16.91
CA ASP A 42 5.62 20.31 -17.00
C ASP A 42 5.80 19.72 -18.40
N ASP A 43 6.46 18.57 -18.47
CA ASP A 43 6.39 17.74 -19.66
C ASP A 43 4.95 17.20 -19.76
N LYS A 44 4.18 17.80 -20.69
CA LYS A 44 2.75 17.51 -20.94
C LYS A 44 2.46 16.06 -21.30
N TRP A 45 3.51 15.26 -21.55
CA TRP A 45 3.40 13.84 -21.76
C TRP A 45 2.97 13.09 -20.49
N TRP A 46 3.46 13.51 -19.31
CA TRP A 46 3.14 12.82 -18.06
C TRP A 46 1.72 13.11 -17.60
N PRO A 47 0.95 12.07 -17.25
CA PRO A 47 -0.37 12.26 -16.70
C PRO A 47 -0.32 12.98 -15.35
N ARG A 48 -1.36 13.78 -15.08
CA ARG A 48 -1.45 14.58 -13.86
C ARG A 48 -2.32 13.85 -12.85
N ALA A 49 -1.67 13.34 -11.81
CA ALA A 49 -2.38 12.71 -10.71
C ALA A 49 -3.28 13.72 -9.97
N ALA A 50 -4.49 13.30 -9.61
CA ALA A 50 -5.39 14.11 -8.79
C ALA A 50 -4.77 14.38 -7.41
N LEU A 51 -5.02 15.57 -6.86
CA LEU A 51 -4.65 15.86 -5.48
C LEU A 51 -5.43 14.96 -4.50
N LEU A 52 -4.81 14.68 -3.36
CA LEU A 52 -5.44 13.91 -2.29
C LEU A 52 -6.56 14.71 -1.59
N PRO A 53 -7.50 14.04 -0.91
CA PRO A 53 -8.61 14.70 -0.24
C PRO A 53 -8.15 15.84 0.67
N GLY A 54 -8.84 16.99 0.58
CA GLY A 54 -8.56 18.19 1.37
C GLY A 54 -7.40 19.05 0.87
N VAL A 55 -6.50 18.53 0.02
CA VAL A 55 -5.33 19.29 -0.44
C VAL A 55 -5.72 20.45 -1.35
N GLN A 56 -6.62 20.25 -2.31
CA GLN A 56 -7.12 21.35 -3.16
C GLN A 56 -7.79 22.44 -2.32
N ALA A 57 -8.67 22.05 -1.38
CA ALA A 57 -9.34 23.00 -0.49
C ALA A 57 -8.33 23.77 0.38
N ALA A 58 -7.24 23.12 0.82
CA ALA A 58 -6.17 23.78 1.54
C ALA A 58 -5.40 24.77 0.65
N ILE A 59 -5.08 24.42 -0.60
CA ILE A 59 -4.46 25.33 -1.58
C ILE A 59 -5.37 26.53 -1.85
N ASP A 60 -6.66 26.29 -2.09
CA ASP A 60 -7.65 27.32 -2.37
C ASP A 60 -7.76 28.30 -1.20
N ARG A 61 -7.96 27.79 0.03
CA ARG A 61 -8.00 28.58 1.26
C ARG A 61 -6.68 29.33 1.51
N PHE A 62 -5.56 28.69 1.24
CA PHE A 62 -4.25 29.31 1.41
C PHE A 62 -3.98 30.40 0.38
N SER A 63 -4.65 30.35 -0.78
CA SER A 63 -4.49 31.34 -1.85
C SER A 63 -5.46 32.53 -1.76
N THR A 64 -6.51 32.46 -0.92
CA THR A 64 -7.41 33.60 -0.69
C THR A 64 -6.78 34.64 0.23
N ASN A 65 -7.30 35.88 0.23
CA ASN A 65 -6.78 36.95 1.08
C ASN A 65 -6.69 36.55 2.56
N PRO A 66 -5.58 36.90 3.24
CA PRO A 66 -5.39 36.58 4.65
C PRO A 66 -6.48 37.25 5.50
N SER A 67 -6.94 36.55 6.53
CA SER A 67 -7.73 37.19 7.58
C SER A 67 -6.81 38.11 8.39
N PRO A 68 -7.12 39.42 8.52
CA PRO A 68 -6.28 40.34 9.30
C PRO A 68 -6.24 40.01 10.79
N GLU A 69 -7.15 39.17 11.27
CA GLU A 69 -7.19 38.72 12.67
C GLU A 69 -6.18 37.60 12.97
N VAL A 70 -5.64 36.92 11.95
CA VAL A 70 -4.74 35.76 12.12
C VAL A 70 -3.32 36.19 11.77
N ALA A 71 -2.52 36.45 12.80
CA ALA A 71 -1.14 36.91 12.64
C ALA A 71 -0.24 35.85 11.97
N MET A 72 -0.50 34.56 12.25
CA MET A 72 0.25 33.43 11.70
C MET A 72 -0.68 32.29 11.31
N GLU A 73 -0.62 31.84 10.05
CA GLU A 73 -1.31 30.65 9.57
C GLU A 73 -0.30 29.65 8.99
N VAL A 74 -0.34 28.39 9.44
CA VAL A 74 0.55 27.34 8.92
C VAL A 74 -0.25 26.14 8.47
N VAL A 75 -0.02 25.70 7.23
CA VAL A 75 -0.58 24.47 6.66
C VAL A 75 0.52 23.43 6.57
N PHE A 76 0.35 22.31 7.26
CA PHE A 76 1.24 21.15 7.24
C PHE A 76 0.63 20.06 6.35
N LEU A 77 1.29 19.77 5.24
CA LEU A 77 1.03 18.61 4.41
C LEU A 77 1.89 17.45 4.91
N MET A 78 1.29 16.60 5.74
CA MET A 78 1.96 15.52 6.47
C MET A 78 1.93 14.20 5.70
N GLY A 79 3.08 13.58 5.47
CA GLY A 79 3.11 12.19 5.02
C GLY A 79 4.44 11.72 4.46
N GLY A 80 4.57 10.44 4.12
CA GLY A 80 5.79 9.87 3.55
C GLY A 80 6.18 10.40 2.16
N ALA A 81 7.37 10.02 1.70
CA ALA A 81 7.85 10.32 0.34
C ALA A 81 6.93 9.70 -0.72
N GLY A 82 6.73 10.39 -1.85
CA GLY A 82 5.92 9.88 -2.97
C GLY A 82 4.41 10.13 -2.87
N ASN A 83 3.89 10.75 -1.80
CA ASN A 83 2.46 11.07 -1.64
C ASN A 83 2.00 12.36 -2.34
N GLY A 84 2.73 12.84 -3.34
CA GLY A 84 2.34 14.03 -4.12
C GLY A 84 2.51 15.38 -3.42
N LYS A 85 3.22 15.44 -2.29
CA LYS A 85 3.44 16.70 -1.53
C LYS A 85 4.10 17.80 -2.36
N SER A 86 5.22 17.49 -3.01
CA SER A 86 5.94 18.45 -3.86
C SER A 86 5.14 18.87 -5.09
N PHE A 87 4.22 18.02 -5.56
CA PHE A 87 3.31 18.39 -6.65
C PHE A 87 2.29 19.45 -6.19
N ALA A 88 1.69 19.26 -5.01
CA ALA A 88 0.82 20.25 -4.37
C ALA A 88 1.55 21.57 -4.06
N ALA A 89 2.80 21.47 -3.54
CA ALA A 89 3.65 22.61 -3.29
C ALA A 89 3.92 23.42 -4.57
N ARG A 90 4.21 22.75 -5.68
CA ARG A 90 4.43 23.39 -6.98
C ARG A 90 3.18 24.10 -7.48
N GLU A 91 2.01 23.46 -7.42
CA GLU A 91 0.74 24.09 -7.84
C GLU A 91 0.47 25.39 -7.06
N LEU A 92 0.70 25.36 -5.74
CA LEU A 92 0.60 26.56 -4.91
C LEU A 92 1.66 27.61 -5.28
N GLY A 93 2.90 27.16 -5.53
CA GLY A 93 4.02 27.98 -5.98
C GLY A 93 3.69 28.79 -7.24
N GLU A 94 3.16 28.12 -8.26
CA GLU A 94 2.74 28.73 -9.52
C GLU A 94 1.60 29.74 -9.29
N ARG A 95 0.60 29.38 -8.48
CA ARG A 95 -0.57 30.23 -8.22
C ARG A 95 -0.24 31.53 -7.49
N LEU A 96 0.68 31.48 -6.53
CA LEU A 96 1.10 32.65 -5.74
C LEU A 96 2.31 33.39 -6.34
N GLY A 97 2.86 32.89 -7.45
CA GLY A 97 4.08 33.44 -8.05
C GLY A 97 5.27 33.41 -7.09
N LEU A 98 5.35 32.38 -6.25
CA LEU A 98 6.42 32.21 -5.27
C LEU A 98 7.76 32.10 -6.00
N ARG A 99 8.74 32.91 -5.58
CA ARG A 99 10.07 32.92 -6.18
C ARG A 99 11.11 32.55 -5.14
N ASN A 100 12.23 32.06 -5.64
CA ASN A 100 13.39 31.82 -4.82
C ASN A 100 14.25 33.10 -4.78
N GLU A 101 14.74 33.47 -3.60
CA GLU A 101 15.68 34.57 -3.43
C GLU A 101 17.12 34.16 -3.81
N ASN A 102 17.42 32.87 -3.97
CA ASN A 102 18.77 32.36 -4.28
C ASN A 102 18.77 31.11 -5.21
N PRO A 103 18.92 31.28 -6.54
CA PRO A 103 18.71 30.22 -7.55
C PRO A 103 19.78 29.11 -7.63
N ASP A 104 20.97 29.29 -7.04
CA ASP A 104 22.14 28.41 -7.29
C ASP A 104 22.24 27.15 -6.38
N ALA A 105 21.20 26.79 -5.62
CA ALA A 105 21.22 25.64 -4.70
C ALA A 105 20.78 24.31 -5.34
N LEU A 106 21.57 23.24 -5.14
CA LEU A 106 21.34 21.87 -5.63
C LEU A 106 19.98 21.27 -5.20
N ALA A 107 19.42 21.72 -4.08
CA ALA A 107 18.07 21.41 -3.61
C ALA A 107 17.49 22.64 -2.89
N GLN A 108 16.29 23.07 -3.29
CA GLN A 108 15.65 24.31 -2.85
C GLN A 108 14.61 24.01 -1.75
N ARG A 109 14.82 24.57 -0.55
CA ARG A 109 14.02 24.28 0.66
C ARG A 109 12.81 25.21 0.81
N THR A 110 13.02 26.52 0.70
CA THR A 110 12.03 27.56 1.04
C THR A 110 11.84 28.53 -0.13
N TYR A 111 10.60 28.83 -0.46
CA TYR A 111 10.20 29.84 -1.45
C TYR A 111 9.36 30.92 -0.77
N THR A 112 9.51 32.17 -1.19
CA THR A 112 8.86 33.32 -0.56
C THR A 112 8.12 34.20 -1.57
N ALA A 113 7.07 34.85 -1.11
CA ALA A 113 6.40 35.94 -1.82
C ALA A 113 5.78 36.90 -0.81
N THR A 114 5.58 38.14 -1.22
CA THR A 114 4.75 39.11 -0.48
C THR A 114 3.56 39.44 -1.35
N VAL A 115 2.36 39.10 -0.88
CA VAL A 115 1.10 39.33 -1.59
C VAL A 115 0.15 40.05 -0.64
N ASP A 116 -0.36 41.20 -1.06
CA ASP A 116 -1.31 42.03 -0.29
C ASP A 116 -0.87 42.34 1.16
N GLY A 117 0.43 42.60 1.35
CA GLY A 117 1.00 42.95 2.66
C GLY A 117 1.24 41.77 3.60
N ALA A 118 0.91 40.53 3.20
CA ALA A 118 1.24 39.32 3.92
C ALA A 118 2.45 38.61 3.28
N LYS A 119 3.27 37.98 4.14
CA LYS A 119 4.43 37.20 3.72
C LYS A 119 4.05 35.72 3.63
N TYR A 120 4.28 35.14 2.47
CA TYR A 120 4.02 33.75 2.15
C TYR A 120 5.32 32.95 2.14
N TYR A 121 5.28 31.78 2.77
CA TYR A 121 6.35 30.79 2.78
C TYR A 121 5.85 29.48 2.21
N LEU A 122 6.65 28.87 1.34
CA LEU A 122 6.47 27.49 0.90
C LEU A 122 7.73 26.69 1.24
N LEU A 123 7.58 25.75 2.16
CA LEU A 123 8.61 24.78 2.52
C LEU A 123 8.35 23.48 1.72
N ASN A 124 9.14 23.24 0.67
CA ASN A 124 8.89 22.16 -0.29
C ASN A 124 9.26 20.77 0.25
N ASP A 125 10.28 20.68 1.10
CA ASP A 125 10.57 19.46 1.85
C ASP A 125 11.27 19.81 3.16
N ALA A 126 10.64 19.50 4.29
CA ALA A 126 11.21 19.69 5.61
C ALA A 126 12.45 18.82 5.87
N THR A 127 12.75 17.81 5.04
CA THR A 127 14.00 17.04 5.13
C THR A 127 15.21 17.75 4.53
N ILE A 128 15.01 18.79 3.70
CA ILE A 128 16.13 19.51 3.06
C ILE A 128 16.61 20.58 4.03
N ALA A 129 17.89 20.54 4.40
CA ALA A 129 18.53 21.53 5.28
C ALA A 129 18.94 22.82 4.51
N PRO A 130 18.93 24.01 5.14
CA PRO A 130 19.56 25.22 4.59
C PRO A 130 21.06 25.01 4.32
N ARG A 131 21.54 25.53 3.17
CA ARG A 131 22.90 25.29 2.64
C ARG A 131 24.05 25.82 3.52
N GLY A 132 23.77 26.65 4.52
CA GLY A 132 24.78 27.24 5.42
C GLY A 132 25.19 26.37 6.62
N ASP A 133 24.43 25.32 6.94
CA ASP A 133 24.50 24.64 8.24
C ASP A 133 24.59 23.10 8.13
N TYR A 134 25.14 22.57 7.04
CA TYR A 134 25.26 21.12 6.82
C TYR A 134 25.98 20.34 7.95
N GLU A 135 26.64 21.03 8.88
CA GLU A 135 27.44 20.44 9.95
C GLU A 135 26.77 20.44 11.34
N ASN A 136 25.61 21.11 11.56
CA ASN A 136 24.96 21.18 12.89
C ASN A 136 23.43 21.42 12.81
N GLN A 137 22.56 20.43 12.54
CA GLN A 137 21.09 20.68 12.50
C GLN A 137 20.19 19.48 12.84
N GLU A 138 19.84 19.30 14.12
CA GLU A 138 18.80 18.33 14.54
C GLU A 138 17.37 18.92 14.61
N ILE A 139 17.16 20.23 14.33
CA ILE A 139 15.90 20.97 14.66
C ILE A 139 15.47 22.04 13.63
N ALA A 140 15.57 21.77 12.32
CA ALA A 140 15.41 22.80 11.28
C ALA A 140 13.97 23.36 11.12
N LEU A 141 12.92 22.52 11.15
CA LEU A 141 11.52 22.97 11.12
C LEU A 141 11.15 23.74 12.39
N ALA A 142 11.68 23.34 13.54
CA ALA A 142 11.48 24.04 14.80
C ALA A 142 11.97 25.49 14.74
N THR A 143 13.13 25.72 14.11
CA THR A 143 13.66 27.07 13.87
C THR A 143 12.75 27.86 12.92
N ASP A 144 12.29 27.27 11.81
CA ASP A 144 11.37 27.96 10.89
C ASP A 144 10.09 28.41 11.60
N LEU A 145 9.53 27.57 12.48
CA LEU A 145 8.33 27.89 13.24
C LEU A 145 8.53 29.10 14.16
N LEU A 146 9.70 29.20 14.82
CA LEU A 146 10.05 30.36 15.64
C LEU A 146 10.22 31.60 14.77
N ASP A 147 10.94 31.51 13.66
CA ASP A 147 11.17 32.63 12.75
C ASP A 147 9.86 33.17 12.17
N TRP A 148 8.92 32.30 11.78
CA TRP A 148 7.60 32.69 11.32
C TRP A 148 6.79 33.37 12.42
N PHE A 149 6.87 32.83 13.64
CA PHE A 149 6.20 33.45 14.77
C PHE A 149 6.80 34.82 15.10
N GLU A 150 8.12 34.99 15.11
CA GLU A 150 8.75 36.30 15.33
C GLU A 150 8.35 37.32 14.26
N GLN A 151 8.33 36.90 12.99
CA GLN A 151 7.92 37.75 11.88
C GLN A 151 6.44 38.15 11.92
N SER A 152 5.58 37.30 12.51
CA SER A 152 4.16 37.61 12.71
C SER A 152 3.91 38.85 13.57
N SER A 153 4.93 39.35 14.29
CA SER A 153 4.85 40.63 15.03
C SER A 153 4.88 41.87 14.13
N LYS A 154 5.41 41.73 12.90
CA LYS A 154 5.62 42.84 11.96
C LYS A 154 4.61 42.83 10.82
N MET A 155 4.18 41.65 10.40
CA MET A 155 3.25 41.47 9.28
C MET A 155 2.56 40.11 9.38
N LEU A 156 1.49 39.91 8.60
CA LEU A 156 0.81 38.62 8.54
C LEU A 156 1.74 37.57 7.89
N VAL A 157 1.85 36.40 8.50
CA VAL A 157 2.68 35.29 8.00
C VAL A 157 1.82 34.09 7.66
N ARG A 158 2.03 33.54 6.46
CA ARG A 158 1.38 32.31 6.02
C ARG A 158 2.42 31.33 5.50
N SER A 159 2.41 30.11 6.02
CA SER A 159 3.39 29.08 5.67
C SER A 159 2.71 27.80 5.20
N PHE A 160 3.13 27.26 4.06
CA PHE A 160 2.69 25.96 3.54
C PHE A 160 3.87 25.00 3.55
N CYS A 161 3.75 23.89 4.28
CA CYS A 161 4.89 23.06 4.65
C CYS A 161 4.67 21.60 4.28
N CYS A 162 5.55 21.05 3.46
CA CYS A 162 5.57 19.62 3.16
C CYS A 162 6.47 18.90 4.18
N VAL A 163 5.87 18.07 5.03
CA VAL A 163 6.57 17.47 6.17
C VAL A 163 6.45 15.95 6.16
N ASN A 164 7.57 15.27 6.34
CA ASN A 164 7.61 13.83 6.55
C ASN A 164 7.44 13.52 8.05
N ARG A 165 6.64 12.51 8.41
CA ARG A 165 6.40 12.14 9.82
C ARG A 165 7.67 11.82 10.61
N GLY A 166 8.67 11.22 9.96
CA GLY A 166 9.96 10.92 10.57
C GLY A 166 10.67 12.17 11.10
N ILE A 167 10.65 13.26 10.31
CA ILE A 167 11.25 14.54 10.70
C ILE A 167 10.60 15.11 11.96
N VAL A 168 9.29 15.00 12.11
CA VAL A 168 8.62 15.47 13.35
C VAL A 168 9.15 14.70 14.57
N ALA A 169 9.32 13.39 14.47
CA ALA A 169 9.85 12.59 15.57
C ALA A 169 11.34 12.88 15.85
N ASP A 170 12.13 13.10 14.80
CA ASP A 170 13.55 13.44 14.90
C ASP A 170 13.74 14.80 15.55
N GLU A 171 12.98 15.82 15.15
CA GLU A 171 13.07 17.16 15.73
C GLU A 171 12.53 17.25 17.16
N ILE A 172 11.52 16.44 17.52
CA ILE A 172 11.10 16.32 18.92
C ILE A 172 12.27 15.82 19.79
N ARG A 173 13.03 14.84 19.31
CA ARG A 173 14.20 14.30 20.02
C ARG A 173 15.33 15.33 20.09
N GLY A 174 15.68 15.96 18.97
CA GLY A 174 16.69 17.03 18.93
C GLY A 174 16.36 18.18 19.88
N LEU A 175 15.09 18.63 19.92
CA LEU A 175 14.67 19.68 20.87
C LEU A 175 14.77 19.23 22.32
N GLN A 176 14.47 17.97 22.64
CA GLN A 176 14.61 17.45 23.99
C GLN A 176 16.07 17.43 24.45
N GLU A 177 16.99 17.12 23.54
CA GLU A 177 18.44 17.10 23.80
C GLU A 177 19.01 18.51 23.99
N VAL A 178 18.56 19.48 23.18
CA VAL A 178 19.07 20.86 23.22
C VAL A 178 18.44 21.72 24.33
N GLN A 179 17.11 21.64 24.52
CA GLN A 179 16.35 22.55 25.39
C GLN A 179 15.95 21.93 26.74
N GLY A 180 16.27 20.66 27.00
CA GLY A 180 15.99 20.02 28.29
C GLY A 180 14.49 19.94 28.60
N ALA A 181 13.71 19.32 27.72
CA ALA A 181 12.25 19.08 27.87
C ALA A 181 11.37 20.31 28.21
N GLU A 182 11.90 21.54 28.16
CA GLU A 182 11.10 22.74 28.40
C GLU A 182 10.06 22.94 27.28
N PRO A 183 8.82 23.29 27.62
CA PRO A 183 7.79 23.54 26.62
C PRO A 183 8.08 24.82 25.84
N SER A 184 8.25 24.70 24.53
CA SER A 184 8.36 25.82 23.58
C SER A 184 7.24 25.77 22.53
N LEU A 185 7.05 26.86 21.78
CA LEU A 185 6.05 26.91 20.69
C LEU A 185 6.30 25.78 19.69
N SER A 186 7.52 25.69 19.16
CA SER A 186 7.89 24.66 18.18
C SER A 186 7.73 23.25 18.74
N PHE A 187 8.15 23.02 19.99
CA PHE A 187 7.96 21.72 20.64
C PHE A 187 6.49 21.35 20.78
N SER A 188 5.63 22.29 21.16
CA SER A 188 4.19 22.08 21.30
C SER A 188 3.52 21.78 19.96
N ILE A 189 3.90 22.51 18.90
CA ILE A 189 3.42 22.27 17.53
C ILE A 189 3.87 20.89 17.02
N LEU A 190 5.14 20.54 17.18
CA LEU A 190 5.67 19.24 16.73
C LEU A 190 5.00 18.08 17.49
N ARG A 191 4.78 18.22 18.80
CA ARG A 191 4.05 17.22 19.59
C ARG A 191 2.61 17.06 19.12
N TRP A 192 1.92 18.15 18.81
CA TRP A 192 0.58 18.10 18.23
C TRP A 192 0.59 17.43 16.84
N LEU A 193 1.57 17.70 16.00
CA LEU A 193 1.71 17.02 14.70
C LEU A 193 1.97 15.51 14.86
N ALA A 194 2.72 15.10 15.89
CA ALA A 194 3.00 13.70 16.19
C ALA A 194 1.79 12.97 16.83
N ASN A 195 1.13 13.62 17.78
CA ASN A 195 -0.06 13.15 18.47
C ASN A 195 -1.05 14.29 18.63
N PRO A 196 -2.08 14.40 17.78
CA PRO A 196 -2.90 15.61 17.79
C PRO A 196 -3.95 15.64 18.89
N GLU A 197 -3.99 14.63 19.78
CA GLU A 197 -4.66 14.71 21.08
C GLU A 197 -3.80 15.41 22.15
N ASP A 198 -2.51 15.63 21.88
CA ASP A 198 -1.59 16.33 22.77
C ASP A 198 -1.78 17.85 22.63
N LEU A 199 -2.70 18.40 23.43
CA LEU A 199 -3.13 19.79 23.38
C LEU A 199 -2.52 20.67 24.49
N ARG A 200 -1.31 20.35 24.95
CA ARG A 200 -0.63 21.03 26.07
C ARG A 200 0.00 22.38 25.71
N PHE A 201 -0.75 23.23 24.98
CA PHE A 201 -0.35 24.59 24.60
C PHE A 201 -0.55 25.62 25.73
N ASP A 202 -1.30 25.26 26.77
CA ASP A 202 -1.41 26.02 28.01
C ASP A 202 -0.05 26.21 28.70
N GLN A 203 0.85 25.22 28.55
CA GLN A 203 2.21 25.24 29.12
C GLN A 203 3.11 26.35 28.57
N ILE A 204 2.78 26.87 27.38
CA ILE A 204 3.50 27.99 26.75
C ILE A 204 2.73 29.33 26.89
N GLY A 205 1.66 29.36 27.69
CA GLY A 205 0.84 30.55 27.89
C GLY A 205 -0.14 30.83 26.74
N ALA A 206 -0.50 29.82 25.94
CA ALA A 206 -1.52 29.99 24.92
C ALA A 206 -2.93 30.08 25.54
N THR A 207 -3.76 30.96 25.00
CA THR A 207 -5.16 31.15 25.39
C THR A 207 -6.10 30.94 24.19
N GLU A 208 -7.41 30.89 24.42
CA GLU A 208 -8.43 30.71 23.37
C GLU A 208 -8.23 29.46 22.50
N LEU A 209 -7.65 28.39 23.05
CA LEU A 209 -7.36 27.14 22.33
C LEU A 209 -8.65 26.51 21.79
N ARG A 210 -8.73 26.31 20.47
CA ARG A 210 -9.82 25.64 19.77
C ARG A 210 -9.24 24.59 18.84
N ALA A 211 -9.49 23.32 19.16
CA ALA A 211 -9.19 22.20 18.28
C ALA A 211 -10.46 21.79 17.52
N GLN A 212 -10.36 21.68 16.21
CA GLN A 212 -11.46 21.21 15.35
C GLN A 212 -10.97 20.05 14.48
N GLN A 213 -11.76 18.99 14.46
CA GLN A 213 -11.64 17.93 13.47
C GLN A 213 -12.77 18.13 12.46
N HIS A 214 -12.40 18.42 11.21
CA HIS A 214 -13.38 18.79 10.18
C HIS A 214 -14.23 17.61 9.71
N ASP A 215 -13.76 16.37 9.88
CA ASP A 215 -14.51 15.13 9.64
C ASP A 215 -13.80 13.95 10.35
N VAL A 216 -14.57 12.98 10.86
CA VAL A 216 -14.05 11.70 11.40
C VAL A 216 -13.29 10.93 10.32
N GLN A 217 -13.67 11.12 9.05
CA GLN A 217 -13.04 10.51 7.88
C GLN A 217 -11.88 11.35 7.31
N SER A 218 -11.91 12.69 7.45
CA SER A 218 -10.79 13.53 7.01
C SER A 218 -9.66 13.43 8.01
N ALA A 219 -8.46 13.11 7.52
CA ALA A 219 -7.23 13.20 8.30
C ALA A 219 -6.75 14.67 8.44
N THR A 220 -7.69 15.61 8.36
CA THR A 220 -7.49 17.06 8.44
C THR A 220 -7.83 17.53 9.85
N ARG A 221 -6.89 18.22 10.48
CA ARG A 221 -7.04 18.77 11.82
C ARG A 221 -6.70 20.24 11.82
N GLU A 222 -7.47 21.03 12.54
CA GLU A 222 -7.24 22.46 12.71
C GLU A 222 -7.08 22.79 14.19
N LEU A 223 -6.12 23.66 14.50
CA LEU A 223 -5.86 24.17 15.82
C LEU A 223 -5.71 25.69 15.75
N GLU A 224 -6.46 26.40 16.58
CA GLU A 224 -6.37 27.86 16.70
C GLU A 224 -6.12 28.23 18.17
N PHE A 225 -5.26 29.21 18.40
CA PHE A 225 -4.97 29.74 19.74
C PHE A 225 -4.40 31.15 19.67
N VAL A 226 -4.36 31.85 20.81
CA VAL A 226 -3.70 33.15 20.97
C VAL A 226 -2.45 32.96 21.82
N LEU A 227 -1.30 33.46 21.35
CA LEU A 227 -0.04 33.44 22.07
C LEU A 227 0.63 34.81 21.99
N ALA A 228 1.01 35.39 23.13
CA ALA A 228 1.59 36.73 23.21
C ALA A 228 0.76 37.78 22.42
N GLY A 229 -0.56 37.74 22.58
CA GLY A 229 -1.51 38.66 21.92
C GLY A 229 -1.73 38.43 20.43
N ARG A 230 -1.14 37.37 19.84
CA ARG A 230 -1.22 37.06 18.40
C ARG A 230 -1.99 35.78 18.19
N ARG A 231 -2.98 35.81 17.30
CA ARG A 231 -3.75 34.63 16.91
C ARG A 231 -2.96 33.79 15.91
N VAL A 232 -2.78 32.52 16.25
CA VAL A 232 -2.08 31.51 15.47
C VAL A 232 -3.08 30.45 15.04
N ARG A 233 -3.00 30.06 13.77
CA ARG A 233 -3.83 29.01 13.19
C ARG A 233 -2.96 27.97 12.51
N LEU A 234 -3.20 26.70 12.83
CA LEU A 234 -2.47 25.56 12.30
C LEU A 234 -3.45 24.60 11.65
N LEU A 235 -3.14 24.15 10.43
CA LEU A 235 -3.90 23.15 9.70
C LEU A 235 -2.96 21.99 9.38
N SER A 236 -3.30 20.77 9.73
CA SER A 236 -2.54 19.57 9.40
C SER A 236 -3.37 18.64 8.54
N LEU A 237 -2.86 18.28 7.35
CA LEU A 237 -3.45 17.32 6.43
C LEU A 237 -2.54 16.11 6.28
N ALA A 238 -2.96 14.96 6.80
CA ALA A 238 -2.21 13.72 6.63
C ALA A 238 -2.52 13.05 5.27
N VAL A 239 -1.70 13.35 4.26
CA VAL A 239 -1.85 12.79 2.90
C VAL A 239 -1.53 11.31 2.82
N ASP A 240 -0.73 10.78 3.75
CA ASP A 240 -0.41 9.35 3.82
C ASP A 240 -1.49 8.48 4.47
N SER A 241 -2.65 9.06 4.77
CA SER A 241 -3.79 8.38 5.41
C SER A 241 -4.89 7.97 4.43
N TYR A 242 -4.74 8.32 3.15
CA TYR A 242 -5.71 8.02 2.09
C TYR A 242 -5.17 6.97 1.14
N SER A 243 -6.04 6.02 0.76
CA SER A 243 -5.74 5.07 -0.29
C SER A 243 -5.88 5.71 -1.67
N LEU A 244 -4.94 5.41 -2.57
CA LEU A 244 -5.06 5.73 -4.00
C LEU A 244 -6.01 4.76 -4.73
N PHE A 245 -6.39 3.65 -4.08
CA PHE A 245 -7.23 2.59 -4.61
C PHE A 245 -8.63 2.55 -3.99
N GLU A 246 -8.96 3.47 -3.08
CA GLU A 246 -10.33 3.72 -2.65
C GLU A 246 -11.13 4.35 -3.80
N LEU A 247 -12.32 3.81 -4.05
CA LEU A 247 -13.20 4.27 -5.11
C LEU A 247 -13.68 5.70 -4.82
N ASP A 248 -13.61 6.57 -5.84
CA ASP A 248 -14.30 7.85 -5.78
C ASP A 248 -15.80 7.59 -6.02
N GLY A 249 -16.62 7.88 -5.00
CA GLY A 249 -18.05 7.63 -5.02
C GLY A 249 -18.81 8.34 -6.15
N SER A 250 -18.18 9.32 -6.81
CA SER A 250 -18.76 10.04 -7.95
C SER A 250 -18.31 9.49 -9.32
N ALA A 251 -17.12 8.88 -9.41
CA ALA A 251 -16.49 8.53 -10.69
C ALA A 251 -16.43 7.02 -10.97
N GLY A 252 -16.69 6.17 -9.97
CA GLY A 252 -16.68 4.71 -10.15
C GLY A 252 -15.29 4.10 -10.35
N HIS A 253 -14.23 4.90 -10.29
CA HIS A 253 -12.83 4.49 -10.33
C HIS A 253 -12.02 5.17 -9.22
N SER A 254 -10.85 4.63 -8.90
CA SER A 254 -9.93 5.20 -7.92
C SER A 254 -8.97 6.22 -8.56
N ARG A 255 -8.23 6.96 -7.73
CA ARG A 255 -7.17 7.89 -8.21
C ARG A 255 -6.05 7.14 -8.92
N GLY A 256 -5.66 5.99 -8.39
CA GLY A 256 -4.66 5.09 -9.00
C GLY A 256 -5.11 4.55 -10.35
N GLN A 257 -6.37 4.12 -10.48
CA GLN A 257 -6.91 3.69 -11.78
C GLN A 257 -6.94 4.84 -12.78
N ALA A 258 -7.40 6.03 -12.38
CA ALA A 258 -7.44 7.20 -13.26
C ALA A 258 -6.04 7.56 -13.79
N LEU A 259 -5.04 7.56 -12.91
CA LEU A 259 -3.65 7.81 -13.30
C LEU A 259 -3.13 6.75 -14.29
N PHE A 260 -3.45 5.48 -14.04
CA PHE A 260 -3.04 4.39 -14.92
C PHE A 260 -3.74 4.47 -16.28
N ALA A 261 -5.03 4.81 -16.32
CA ALA A 261 -5.80 5.01 -17.54
C ALA A 261 -5.24 6.17 -18.38
N GLU A 262 -4.90 7.30 -17.75
CA GLU A 262 -4.31 8.45 -18.45
C GLU A 262 -2.91 8.13 -19.00
N LEU A 263 -2.13 7.29 -18.30
CA LEU A 263 -0.86 6.77 -18.81
C LEU A 263 -1.08 5.86 -20.04
N LEU A 264 -2.05 4.94 -19.97
CA LEU A 264 -2.36 4.02 -21.06
C LEU A 264 -2.78 4.74 -22.35
N ALA A 265 -3.52 5.83 -22.23
CA ALA A 265 -3.91 6.67 -23.37
C ALA A 265 -2.71 7.27 -24.12
N ARG A 266 -1.51 7.32 -23.51
CA ARG A 266 -0.28 7.77 -24.18
C ARG A 266 0.30 6.72 -25.14
N PHE A 267 -0.22 5.50 -25.10
CA PHE A 267 0.25 4.37 -25.91
C PHE A 267 -0.82 3.88 -26.90
N ASP A 268 -1.81 4.71 -27.23
CA ASP A 268 -2.79 4.43 -28.28
C ASP A 268 -2.08 4.22 -29.63
N GLY A 269 -2.43 3.12 -30.31
CA GLY A 269 -1.82 2.75 -31.60
C GLY A 269 -0.67 1.75 -31.52
N VAL A 270 -0.32 1.24 -30.33
CA VAL A 270 0.78 0.25 -30.14
C VAL A 270 0.69 -0.96 -31.08
N GLU A 271 -0.52 -1.33 -31.49
CA GLU A 271 -0.78 -2.48 -32.36
C GLU A 271 -0.07 -2.38 -33.71
N GLY A 272 0.09 -1.16 -34.23
CA GLY A 272 0.74 -0.89 -35.51
C GLY A 272 2.26 -0.70 -35.42
N GLU A 273 2.81 -0.53 -34.21
CA GLU A 273 4.22 -0.16 -34.01
C GLU A 273 5.08 -1.31 -33.47
N ARG A 274 4.48 -2.29 -32.79
CA ARG A 274 5.19 -3.44 -32.22
C ARG A 274 4.67 -4.77 -32.79
N PRO A 275 5.52 -5.78 -32.94
CA PRO A 275 5.12 -7.08 -33.48
C PRO A 275 4.16 -7.84 -32.54
N ASP A 276 3.38 -8.76 -33.10
CA ASP A 276 2.39 -9.57 -32.34
C ASP A 276 2.99 -10.37 -31.17
N LEU A 277 4.25 -10.82 -31.32
CA LEU A 277 5.00 -11.54 -30.28
C LEU A 277 5.63 -10.61 -29.24
N CYS A 278 5.42 -9.30 -29.32
CA CYS A 278 5.90 -8.37 -28.31
C CYS A 278 5.02 -8.45 -27.04
N PRO A 279 5.60 -8.78 -25.87
CA PRO A 279 4.84 -8.83 -24.61
C PRO A 279 4.34 -7.45 -24.18
N ILE A 280 5.08 -6.37 -24.46
CA ILE A 280 4.67 -4.99 -24.14
C ILE A 280 3.41 -4.60 -24.93
N ARG A 281 3.36 -4.93 -26.23
CA ARG A 281 2.14 -4.76 -27.06
C ARG A 281 0.95 -5.46 -26.42
N SER A 282 1.14 -6.72 -26.04
CA SER A 282 0.08 -7.53 -25.41
C SER A 282 -0.40 -6.92 -24.09
N ASN A 283 0.51 -6.38 -23.27
CA ASN A 283 0.17 -5.72 -22.01
C ASN A 283 -0.65 -4.45 -22.23
N ILE A 284 -0.22 -3.56 -23.14
CA ILE A 284 -0.90 -2.29 -23.40
C ILE A 284 -2.33 -2.54 -23.87
N ILE A 285 -2.53 -3.43 -24.84
CA ILE A 285 -3.86 -3.78 -25.36
C ILE A 285 -4.75 -4.34 -24.23
N GLN A 286 -4.21 -5.29 -23.46
CA GLN A 286 -4.92 -5.88 -22.32
C GLN A 286 -5.40 -4.79 -21.35
N TRP A 287 -4.52 -3.86 -20.98
CA TRP A 287 -4.83 -2.83 -19.99
C TRP A 287 -5.66 -1.67 -20.54
N GLN A 288 -5.62 -1.39 -21.84
CA GLN A 288 -6.48 -0.37 -22.47
C GLN A 288 -7.98 -0.72 -22.38
N SER A 289 -8.32 -2.01 -22.31
CA SER A 289 -9.71 -2.44 -22.13
C SER A 289 -10.29 -2.01 -20.78
N GLN A 290 -11.59 -1.72 -20.73
CA GLN A 290 -12.29 -1.38 -19.48
C GLN A 290 -12.14 -2.48 -18.41
N THR A 291 -12.30 -3.74 -18.82
CA THR A 291 -12.11 -4.90 -17.94
C THR A 291 -10.67 -4.99 -17.41
N GLY A 292 -9.68 -4.69 -18.26
CA GLY A 292 -8.28 -4.63 -17.87
C GLY A 292 -8.01 -3.58 -16.80
N GLN A 293 -8.48 -2.35 -17.00
CA GLN A 293 -8.30 -1.26 -16.03
C GLN A 293 -8.97 -1.57 -14.68
N SER A 294 -10.20 -2.10 -14.71
CA SER A 294 -10.91 -2.52 -13.49
C SER A 294 -10.20 -3.67 -12.77
N SER A 295 -9.68 -4.64 -13.51
CA SER A 295 -8.93 -5.77 -12.94
C SER A 295 -7.61 -5.32 -12.33
N TRP A 296 -6.91 -4.38 -12.98
CA TRP A 296 -5.70 -3.78 -12.44
C TRP A 296 -5.97 -3.05 -11.12
N GLN A 297 -7.03 -2.23 -11.07
CA GLN A 297 -7.45 -1.56 -9.83
C GLN A 297 -7.77 -2.58 -8.72
N GLN A 298 -8.54 -3.61 -9.04
CA GLN A 298 -8.96 -4.62 -8.09
C GLN A 298 -7.76 -5.40 -7.53
N LEU A 299 -6.79 -5.74 -8.39
CA LEU A 299 -5.56 -6.39 -7.98
C LEU A 299 -4.72 -5.49 -7.05
N MET A 300 -4.50 -4.23 -7.42
CA MET A 300 -3.71 -3.30 -6.63
C MET A 300 -4.38 -2.96 -5.28
N SER A 301 -5.70 -2.75 -5.27
CA SER A 301 -6.48 -2.57 -4.03
C SER A 301 -6.36 -3.78 -3.11
N SER A 302 -6.45 -4.99 -3.66
CA SER A 302 -6.38 -6.22 -2.86
C SER A 302 -4.96 -6.43 -2.31
N ALA A 303 -3.93 -6.11 -3.09
CA ALA A 303 -2.55 -6.10 -2.62
C ALA A 303 -2.34 -5.07 -1.50
N GLU A 304 -2.94 -3.87 -1.60
CA GLU A 304 -2.84 -2.80 -0.57
C GLU A 304 -3.38 -3.31 0.78
N ILE A 305 -4.56 -3.93 0.75
CA ILE A 305 -5.17 -4.55 1.92
C ILE A 305 -4.28 -5.68 2.47
N ALA A 306 -3.79 -6.58 1.60
CA ALA A 306 -2.98 -7.72 2.00
C ALA A 306 -1.65 -7.31 2.66
N SER A 307 -1.01 -6.27 2.12
CA SER A 307 0.25 -5.75 2.67
C SER A 307 0.06 -4.94 3.96
N GLY A 308 -1.17 -4.50 4.26
CA GLY A 308 -1.47 -3.62 5.38
C GLY A 308 -0.82 -2.23 5.28
N ARG A 309 -0.46 -1.80 4.06
CA ARG A 309 0.23 -0.53 3.79
C ARG A 309 -0.49 0.21 2.67
N LEU A 310 -0.71 1.51 2.88
CA LEU A 310 -1.18 2.40 1.83
C LEU A 310 -0.09 2.66 0.80
N TYR A 311 -0.46 2.71 -0.47
CA TYR A 311 0.46 2.95 -1.56
C TYR A 311 0.57 4.43 -1.91
N SER A 312 1.80 4.89 -2.10
CA SER A 312 2.09 6.25 -2.58
C SER A 312 2.00 6.32 -4.11
N TYR A 313 1.99 7.53 -4.68
CA TYR A 313 2.05 7.68 -6.14
C TYR A 313 3.32 7.07 -6.73
N ARG A 314 4.42 7.07 -5.98
CA ARG A 314 5.66 6.39 -6.39
C ARG A 314 5.47 4.89 -6.54
N ASP A 315 4.76 4.27 -5.60
CA ASP A 315 4.45 2.84 -5.66
C ASP A 315 3.55 2.54 -6.87
N VAL A 316 2.51 3.36 -7.07
CA VAL A 316 1.59 3.26 -8.22
C VAL A 316 2.34 3.38 -9.55
N TRP A 317 3.28 4.32 -9.66
CA TRP A 317 4.14 4.48 -10.83
C TRP A 317 5.01 3.25 -11.09
N GLY A 318 5.63 2.70 -10.05
CA GLY A 318 6.41 1.48 -10.14
C GLY A 318 5.55 0.28 -10.60
N ALA A 319 4.34 0.14 -10.06
CA ALA A 319 3.41 -0.91 -10.44
C ALA A 319 2.91 -0.77 -11.88
N ALA A 320 2.60 0.45 -12.32
CA ALA A 320 2.21 0.76 -13.70
C ALA A 320 3.33 0.43 -14.68
N ALA A 321 4.56 0.86 -14.38
CA ALA A 321 5.73 0.54 -15.21
C ALA A 321 5.99 -0.97 -15.27
N MET A 322 5.93 -1.68 -14.15
CA MET A 322 6.06 -3.14 -14.13
C MET A 322 4.94 -3.85 -14.90
N SER A 323 3.71 -3.31 -14.87
CA SER A 323 2.55 -3.86 -15.59
C SER A 323 2.64 -3.68 -17.11
N LEU A 324 3.37 -2.65 -17.56
CA LEU A 324 3.53 -2.33 -18.99
C LEU A 324 4.82 -2.92 -19.57
N LEU A 325 5.97 -2.66 -18.92
CA LEU A 325 7.30 -2.94 -19.44
C LEU A 325 7.87 -4.27 -18.94
N GLY A 326 7.56 -4.68 -17.71
CA GLY A 326 8.21 -5.82 -17.07
C GLY A 326 9.53 -5.48 -16.36
N PRO A 327 10.41 -6.48 -16.11
CA PRO A 327 11.68 -6.27 -15.43
C PRO A 327 12.64 -5.38 -16.24
N ARG A 328 13.68 -4.87 -15.57
CA ARG A 328 14.77 -4.16 -16.26
C ARG A 328 15.57 -5.13 -17.09
N VAL A 329 16.19 -4.63 -18.15
CA VAL A 329 17.19 -5.35 -18.93
C VAL A 329 18.56 -4.85 -18.50
N ASN A 330 19.46 -5.75 -18.07
CA ASN A 330 20.80 -5.42 -17.62
C ASN A 330 21.82 -6.16 -18.50
N LEU A 331 22.30 -5.50 -19.56
CA LEU A 331 23.21 -6.07 -20.57
C LEU A 331 24.61 -5.41 -20.56
N GLY A 332 25.05 -4.90 -19.40
CA GLY A 332 26.37 -4.27 -19.24
C GLY A 332 26.38 -2.75 -19.51
N SER A 333 27.58 -2.18 -19.77
CA SER A 333 27.86 -0.74 -19.75
C SER A 333 27.28 0.09 -20.91
N LYS A 334 26.39 -0.48 -21.72
CA LYS A 334 25.63 0.22 -22.74
C LYS A 334 24.16 -0.06 -22.46
N ASN A 335 23.37 0.99 -22.23
CA ASN A 335 21.92 0.89 -22.24
C ASN A 335 21.49 0.43 -23.65
N GLN A 336 21.37 -0.88 -23.86
CA GLN A 336 20.47 -1.34 -24.91
C GLN A 336 19.06 -1.06 -24.41
N GLU A 337 18.30 -0.33 -25.21
CA GLU A 337 16.92 -0.01 -24.91
C GLU A 337 16.12 -1.31 -24.82
N ILE A 338 15.17 -1.38 -23.89
CA ILE A 338 14.35 -2.58 -23.63
C ILE A 338 13.75 -3.16 -24.93
N LEU A 339 13.42 -2.28 -25.88
CA LEU A 339 12.82 -2.63 -27.15
C LEU A 339 13.77 -3.42 -28.05
N GLU A 340 15.05 -3.05 -28.12
CA GLU A 340 16.07 -3.75 -28.91
C GLU A 340 16.29 -5.17 -28.38
N TYR A 341 16.35 -5.32 -27.06
CA TYR A 341 16.46 -6.63 -26.40
C TYR A 341 15.26 -7.53 -26.73
N LEU A 342 14.05 -7.00 -26.65
CA LEU A 342 12.84 -7.74 -26.99
C LEU A 342 12.81 -8.13 -28.47
N ASP A 343 13.21 -7.23 -29.37
CA ASP A 343 13.25 -7.52 -30.81
C ASP A 343 14.28 -8.59 -31.15
N SER A 344 15.45 -8.57 -30.48
CA SER A 344 16.44 -9.64 -30.57
C SER A 344 15.86 -10.99 -30.15
N LEU A 345 15.18 -11.06 -28.99
CA LEU A 345 14.55 -12.29 -28.51
C LEU A 345 13.42 -12.76 -29.43
N ILE A 346 12.62 -11.87 -29.99
CA ILE A 346 11.58 -12.21 -30.99
C ILE A 346 12.22 -12.80 -32.24
N GLY A 347 13.36 -12.26 -32.67
CA GLY A 347 14.16 -12.81 -33.76
C GLY A 347 14.63 -14.24 -33.46
N VAL A 348 15.09 -14.52 -32.25
CA VAL A 348 15.47 -15.88 -31.81
C VAL A 348 14.25 -16.80 -31.75
N ALA A 349 13.15 -16.34 -31.15
CA ALA A 349 11.92 -17.11 -31.01
C ALA A 349 11.38 -17.56 -32.37
N THR A 350 11.43 -16.70 -33.38
CA THR A 350 10.87 -16.99 -34.72
C THR A 350 11.85 -17.76 -35.63
N ASN A 351 13.15 -17.48 -35.56
CA ASN A 351 14.12 -17.99 -36.54
C ASN A 351 14.99 -19.15 -36.01
N CYS A 352 15.00 -19.43 -34.71
CA CYS A 352 15.82 -20.52 -34.18
C CYS A 352 15.29 -21.89 -34.66
N PRO A 353 16.11 -22.75 -35.28
CA PRO A 353 15.66 -24.05 -35.77
C PRO A 353 15.40 -25.05 -34.64
N ASP A 354 16.04 -24.88 -33.48
CA ASP A 354 15.90 -25.77 -32.34
C ASP A 354 14.72 -25.36 -31.44
N ALA A 355 13.83 -26.32 -31.13
CA ALA A 355 12.62 -26.10 -30.34
C ALA A 355 12.93 -25.62 -28.91
N ARG A 356 14.02 -26.10 -28.30
CA ARG A 356 14.45 -25.65 -26.96
C ARG A 356 14.92 -24.19 -27.02
N GLY A 357 15.69 -23.83 -28.04
CA GLY A 357 16.14 -22.45 -28.27
C GLY A 357 14.99 -21.47 -28.52
N ARG A 358 13.98 -21.87 -29.30
CA ARG A 358 12.76 -21.06 -29.47
C ARG A 358 12.01 -20.90 -28.15
N LEU A 359 11.76 -21.99 -27.42
CA LEU A 359 11.07 -21.95 -26.14
C LEU A 359 11.81 -21.08 -25.13
N ALA A 360 13.14 -21.19 -25.05
CA ALA A 360 13.99 -20.36 -24.19
C ALA A 360 13.76 -18.86 -24.43
N ALA A 361 13.75 -18.43 -25.70
CA ALA A 361 13.51 -17.05 -26.06
C ALA A 361 12.09 -16.58 -25.70
N VAL A 362 11.06 -17.41 -25.94
CA VAL A 362 9.67 -17.06 -25.59
C VAL A 362 9.47 -17.02 -24.08
N ILE A 363 10.11 -17.90 -23.31
CA ILE A 363 10.11 -17.85 -21.84
C ILE A 363 10.79 -16.57 -21.35
N SER A 364 11.93 -16.16 -21.93
CA SER A 364 12.55 -14.88 -21.59
C SER A 364 11.64 -13.68 -21.91
N LEU A 365 10.95 -13.69 -23.06
CA LEU A 365 9.94 -12.68 -23.40
C LEU A 365 8.76 -12.68 -22.40
N SER A 366 8.34 -13.85 -21.91
CA SER A 366 7.20 -13.99 -21.01
C SER A 366 7.39 -13.27 -19.67
N LYS A 367 8.65 -13.03 -19.24
CA LYS A 367 8.97 -12.21 -18.06
C LYS A 367 8.39 -10.81 -18.14
N HIS A 368 8.26 -10.29 -19.36
CA HIS A 368 7.71 -8.97 -19.63
C HIS A 368 6.19 -8.98 -19.79
N ARG A 369 5.51 -10.14 -19.80
CA ARG A 369 4.03 -10.15 -19.73
C ARG A 369 3.59 -9.67 -18.35
N ALA A 370 2.53 -8.85 -18.33
CA ALA A 370 2.11 -8.13 -17.14
C ALA A 370 1.90 -9.04 -15.93
N HIS A 371 1.16 -10.14 -16.11
CA HIS A 371 0.84 -11.11 -15.06
C HIS A 371 2.05 -11.96 -14.61
N CYS A 372 3.16 -11.96 -15.34
CA CYS A 372 4.43 -12.52 -14.86
C CYS A 372 5.26 -11.45 -14.13
N ALA A 373 5.30 -10.25 -14.70
CA ALA A 373 6.07 -9.12 -14.21
C ALA A 373 5.61 -8.63 -12.83
N VAL A 374 4.31 -8.36 -12.66
CA VAL A 374 3.77 -7.84 -11.39
C VAL A 374 3.92 -8.83 -10.24
N PHE A 375 3.77 -10.11 -10.50
CA PHE A 375 3.93 -11.17 -9.49
C PHE A 375 5.37 -11.68 -9.37
N ARG A 376 6.32 -11.14 -10.16
CA ARG A 376 7.71 -11.59 -10.21
C ARG A 376 7.82 -13.11 -10.34
N SER A 377 7.08 -13.66 -11.30
CA SER A 377 6.97 -15.11 -11.45
C SER A 377 8.37 -15.74 -11.51
N PRO A 378 8.62 -16.84 -10.78
CA PRO A 378 9.83 -17.61 -10.98
C PRO A 378 9.85 -18.14 -12.41
N VAL A 379 11.06 -18.32 -12.95
CA VAL A 379 11.24 -18.67 -14.36
C VAL A 379 12.10 -19.93 -14.47
N PRO A 380 11.84 -20.83 -15.44
CA PRO A 380 12.59 -22.07 -15.59
C PRO A 380 14.05 -21.82 -16.02
N GLN A 381 14.97 -22.73 -15.63
CA GLN A 381 16.42 -22.67 -15.92
C GLN A 381 16.81 -22.77 -17.42
N ILE A 382 15.86 -22.71 -18.35
CA ILE A 382 16.12 -22.81 -19.79
C ILE A 382 16.11 -21.46 -20.49
N GLU A 383 16.05 -20.38 -19.73
CA GLU A 383 15.99 -19.02 -20.22
C GLU A 383 17.35 -18.44 -20.65
N LEU A 384 17.28 -17.39 -21.45
CA LEU A 384 18.41 -16.49 -21.68
C LEU A 384 18.42 -15.44 -20.56
N ASP A 385 19.52 -15.37 -19.81
CA ASP A 385 19.70 -14.42 -18.71
C ASP A 385 20.09 -13.02 -19.25
N GLY A 386 19.63 -11.97 -18.57
CA GLY A 386 19.77 -10.58 -19.03
C GLY A 386 18.72 -9.61 -18.47
N THR A 387 17.81 -10.10 -17.62
CA THR A 387 16.76 -9.29 -17.00
C THR A 387 16.91 -9.26 -15.48
N GLU A 388 16.71 -8.11 -14.87
CA GLU A 388 16.78 -7.93 -13.42
C GLU A 388 15.49 -7.29 -12.90
N PHE A 389 14.86 -7.93 -11.92
CA PHE A 389 13.74 -7.33 -11.22
C PHE A 389 14.25 -6.20 -10.31
N PRO A 390 13.59 -5.02 -10.30
CA PRO A 390 13.94 -3.98 -9.35
C PRO A 390 13.76 -4.48 -7.91
N PRO A 391 14.32 -3.78 -6.90
CA PRO A 391 14.08 -4.10 -5.49
C PRO A 391 12.58 -4.24 -5.17
N ALA A 392 12.24 -5.18 -4.30
CA ALA A 392 10.85 -5.41 -3.90
C ALA A 392 10.30 -4.19 -3.15
N THR A 393 9.15 -3.69 -3.62
CA THR A 393 8.39 -2.61 -2.96
C THR A 393 7.24 -3.20 -2.13
N PRO A 394 6.59 -2.42 -1.25
CA PRO A 394 5.41 -2.89 -0.50
C PRO A 394 4.31 -3.50 -1.38
N ILE A 395 4.12 -2.97 -2.60
CA ILE A 395 3.18 -3.55 -3.58
C ILE A 395 3.49 -5.01 -3.88
N HIS A 396 4.75 -5.35 -4.07
CA HIS A 396 5.15 -6.72 -4.41
C HIS A 396 4.93 -7.70 -3.25
N ALA A 397 5.11 -7.24 -2.01
CA ALA A 397 4.76 -8.03 -0.83
C ALA A 397 3.25 -8.31 -0.75
N GLY A 398 2.42 -7.30 -1.06
CA GLY A 398 0.97 -7.46 -1.17
C GLY A 398 0.57 -8.42 -2.30
N LEU A 399 1.15 -8.24 -3.49
CA LEU A 399 0.88 -9.08 -4.67
C LEU A 399 1.22 -10.56 -4.43
N ALA A 400 2.29 -10.86 -3.70
CA ALA A 400 2.64 -12.23 -3.34
C ALA A 400 1.57 -12.90 -2.44
N LEU A 401 0.90 -12.13 -1.59
CA LEU A 401 -0.19 -12.61 -0.72
C LEU A 401 -1.53 -12.76 -1.46
N VAL A 402 -1.64 -12.22 -2.66
CA VAL A 402 -2.84 -12.31 -3.50
C VAL A 402 -2.57 -12.96 -4.86
N ASP A 403 -1.43 -13.66 -5.01
CA ASP A 403 -1.06 -14.37 -6.23
C ASP A 403 -2.06 -15.51 -6.52
N PRO A 404 -2.83 -15.44 -7.62
CA PRO A 404 -3.83 -16.45 -7.96
C PRO A 404 -3.23 -17.83 -8.27
N ALA A 405 -1.93 -17.92 -8.59
CA ALA A 405 -1.24 -19.19 -8.77
C ALA A 405 -0.86 -19.87 -7.45
N VAL A 406 -0.73 -19.10 -6.37
CA VAL A 406 -0.32 -19.61 -5.04
C VAL A 406 -1.52 -19.84 -4.15
N TRP A 407 -2.42 -18.85 -4.10
CA TRP A 407 -3.59 -18.86 -3.24
C TRP A 407 -4.81 -19.00 -4.15
N ARG A 408 -5.42 -20.20 -4.17
CA ARG A 408 -6.56 -20.54 -5.04
C ARG A 408 -7.53 -19.37 -5.25
N SER A 409 -7.77 -19.02 -6.50
CA SER A 409 -8.74 -18.01 -6.95
C SER A 409 -10.05 -18.67 -7.41
N ALA A 410 -11.06 -17.86 -7.75
CA ALA A 410 -12.39 -18.34 -8.15
C ALA A 410 -12.37 -19.34 -9.32
N ASP A 411 -11.33 -19.29 -10.17
CA ASP A 411 -11.20 -20.10 -11.39
C ASP A 411 -10.05 -21.13 -11.34
N SER A 412 -9.38 -21.32 -10.20
CA SER A 412 -8.23 -22.24 -10.11
C SER A 412 -8.58 -23.67 -10.53
N LYS A 413 -9.78 -24.16 -10.21
CA LYS A 413 -10.22 -25.51 -10.63
C LYS A 413 -10.37 -25.64 -12.14
N SER A 414 -10.86 -24.59 -12.80
CA SER A 414 -11.00 -24.55 -14.26
C SER A 414 -9.63 -24.55 -14.93
N VAL A 415 -8.66 -23.81 -14.36
CA VAL A 415 -7.27 -23.83 -14.82
C VAL A 415 -6.63 -25.20 -14.61
N GLU A 416 -6.78 -25.80 -13.43
CA GLU A 416 -6.27 -27.14 -13.14
C GLU A 416 -6.83 -28.19 -14.12
N ALA A 417 -8.12 -28.12 -14.44
CA ALA A 417 -8.75 -29.00 -15.42
C ALA A 417 -8.21 -28.78 -16.84
N ALA A 418 -8.07 -27.52 -17.28
CA ALA A 418 -7.51 -27.19 -18.60
C ALA A 418 -6.05 -27.67 -18.74
N MET A 419 -5.26 -27.60 -17.67
CA MET A 419 -3.88 -28.07 -17.67
C MET A 419 -3.74 -29.59 -17.84
N GLN A 420 -4.81 -30.38 -17.57
CA GLN A 420 -4.81 -31.82 -17.84
C GLN A 420 -4.78 -32.13 -19.33
N CYS A 421 -5.20 -31.21 -20.21
CA CYS A 421 -5.14 -31.36 -21.67
C CYS A 421 -3.71 -31.60 -22.19
N ILE A 422 -2.68 -31.05 -21.51
CA ILE A 422 -1.28 -31.25 -21.89
C ILE A 422 -0.90 -32.73 -21.86
N ALA A 423 -1.41 -33.49 -20.89
CA ALA A 423 -1.12 -34.93 -20.80
C ALA A 423 -1.70 -35.72 -21.99
N MET A 424 -2.68 -35.15 -22.69
CA MET A 424 -3.29 -35.72 -23.90
C MET A 424 -2.70 -35.15 -25.20
N GLY A 425 -1.66 -34.31 -25.12
CA GLY A 425 -1.08 -33.63 -26.28
C GLY A 425 -1.98 -32.52 -26.85
N GLU A 426 -2.92 -32.01 -26.06
CA GLU A 426 -3.85 -30.95 -26.46
C GLU A 426 -3.49 -29.61 -25.84
N LEU A 427 -3.97 -28.52 -26.47
CA LEU A 427 -3.77 -27.14 -26.02
C LEU A 427 -4.73 -26.78 -24.86
N PRO A 428 -4.24 -26.42 -23.66
CA PRO A 428 -5.07 -25.89 -22.57
C PRO A 428 -5.98 -24.72 -22.98
N SER A 429 -5.54 -23.88 -23.92
CA SER A 429 -6.29 -22.73 -24.43
C SER A 429 -7.69 -23.10 -24.94
N ARG A 430 -7.91 -24.34 -25.43
CA ARG A 430 -9.23 -24.83 -25.84
C ARG A 430 -10.28 -24.73 -24.74
N GLU A 431 -9.90 -24.98 -23.50
CA GLU A 431 -10.79 -24.89 -22.34
C GLU A 431 -10.72 -23.50 -21.70
N LEU A 432 -9.53 -22.90 -21.63
CA LEU A 432 -9.34 -21.59 -20.98
C LEU A 432 -10.08 -20.46 -21.68
N LEU A 433 -10.13 -20.47 -23.02
CA LEU A 433 -10.84 -19.45 -23.80
C LEU A 433 -12.37 -19.52 -23.63
N LYS A 434 -12.92 -20.55 -22.99
CA LYS A 434 -14.34 -20.61 -22.61
C LYS A 434 -14.64 -19.82 -21.33
N ILE A 435 -13.62 -19.49 -20.54
CA ILE A 435 -13.77 -18.68 -19.34
C ILE A 435 -14.02 -17.23 -19.76
N PRO A 436 -15.03 -16.53 -19.20
CA PRO A 436 -15.32 -15.14 -19.53
C PRO A 436 -14.09 -14.23 -19.41
N ASP A 437 -14.01 -13.20 -20.24
CA ASP A 437 -12.91 -12.20 -20.27
C ASP A 437 -11.51 -12.71 -20.63
N VAL A 438 -11.23 -14.02 -20.50
CA VAL A 438 -9.93 -14.61 -20.90
C VAL A 438 -9.63 -14.39 -22.39
N PRO A 439 -10.59 -14.56 -23.33
CA PRO A 439 -10.35 -14.25 -24.74
C PRO A 439 -9.91 -12.80 -25.01
N ASN A 440 -10.26 -11.85 -24.14
CA ASN A 440 -9.91 -10.45 -24.31
C ASN A 440 -8.45 -10.14 -23.94
N VAL A 441 -7.80 -11.02 -23.16
CA VAL A 441 -6.42 -10.81 -22.70
C VAL A 441 -5.44 -11.85 -23.26
N TRP A 442 -5.96 -12.94 -23.82
CA TRP A 442 -5.17 -13.98 -24.48
C TRP A 442 -4.66 -13.47 -25.84
N SER A 443 -3.37 -13.17 -25.92
CA SER A 443 -2.78 -12.59 -27.12
C SER A 443 -2.12 -13.64 -28.01
N LYS A 444 -1.71 -13.23 -29.22
CA LYS A 444 -0.90 -14.06 -30.12
C LYS A 444 0.42 -14.49 -29.49
N PHE A 445 0.96 -13.72 -28.55
CA PHE A 445 2.12 -14.14 -27.75
C PHE A 445 1.79 -15.38 -26.90
N ASP A 446 0.63 -15.37 -26.24
CA ASP A 446 0.19 -16.46 -25.36
C ASP A 446 -0.07 -17.76 -26.14
N GLU A 447 -0.69 -17.64 -27.33
CA GLU A 447 -0.86 -18.76 -28.27
C GLU A 447 0.49 -19.33 -28.74
N TYR A 448 1.44 -18.46 -29.09
CA TYR A 448 2.76 -18.88 -29.56
C TYR A 448 3.58 -19.56 -28.44
N LEU A 449 3.51 -19.04 -27.22
CA LEU A 449 4.13 -19.64 -26.04
C LEU A 449 3.60 -21.05 -25.79
N GLU A 450 2.28 -21.22 -25.78
CA GLU A 450 1.64 -22.52 -25.55
C GLU A 450 2.07 -23.56 -26.61
N ARG A 451 2.05 -23.17 -27.89
CA ARG A 451 2.43 -24.06 -28.99
C ARG A 451 3.90 -24.46 -28.93
N THR A 452 4.79 -23.51 -28.67
CA THR A 452 6.25 -23.77 -28.59
C THR A 452 6.58 -24.63 -27.38
N LEU A 453 5.87 -24.42 -26.27
CA LEU A 453 5.97 -25.25 -25.08
C LEU A 453 5.60 -26.70 -25.36
N LEU A 454 4.44 -26.95 -25.97
CA LEU A 454 4.00 -28.31 -26.29
C LEU A 454 4.91 -29.00 -27.30
N GLU A 455 5.35 -28.28 -28.35
CA GLU A 455 6.31 -28.81 -29.32
C GLU A 455 7.58 -29.34 -28.63
N TYR A 456 8.13 -28.57 -27.69
CA TYR A 456 9.34 -28.98 -26.97
C TYR A 456 9.06 -30.08 -25.94
N VAL A 457 7.97 -29.96 -25.18
CA VAL A 457 7.55 -30.95 -24.19
C VAL A 457 7.32 -32.31 -24.84
N ASP A 458 6.70 -32.38 -26.01
CA ASP A 458 6.49 -33.66 -26.72
C ASP A 458 7.74 -34.16 -27.45
N SER A 459 8.79 -33.34 -27.54
CA SER A 459 10.05 -33.75 -28.15
C SER A 459 10.80 -34.78 -27.28
N PRO A 460 11.53 -35.73 -27.89
CA PRO A 460 12.36 -36.69 -27.17
C PRO A 460 13.57 -36.03 -26.47
N LYS A 461 13.85 -34.75 -26.74
CA LYS A 461 14.93 -33.98 -26.10
C LYS A 461 14.53 -33.46 -24.70
N CYS A 462 13.24 -33.43 -24.37
CA CYS A 462 12.74 -32.93 -23.09
C CYS A 462 12.69 -34.09 -22.07
N ASN A 463 13.56 -34.03 -21.05
CA ASN A 463 13.56 -34.99 -19.96
C ASN A 463 12.39 -34.75 -18.99
N ASP A 464 12.02 -35.78 -18.21
CA ASP A 464 10.86 -35.72 -17.31
C ASP A 464 10.93 -34.66 -16.22
N ILE A 465 12.13 -34.36 -15.71
CA ILE A 465 12.32 -33.35 -14.66
C ILE A 465 12.02 -31.96 -15.23
N GLU A 466 12.58 -31.67 -16.40
CA GLU A 466 12.38 -30.44 -17.15
C GLU A 466 10.90 -30.31 -17.58
N ARG A 467 10.30 -31.38 -18.10
CA ARG A 467 8.87 -31.45 -18.43
C ARG A 467 7.99 -31.04 -17.26
N ARG A 468 8.18 -31.64 -16.08
CA ARG A 468 7.37 -31.31 -14.88
C ARG A 468 7.55 -29.85 -14.45
N ARG A 469 8.78 -29.33 -14.49
CA ARG A 469 9.06 -27.92 -14.15
C ARG A 469 8.37 -26.97 -15.13
N LEU A 470 8.44 -27.25 -16.43
CA LEU A 470 7.83 -26.44 -17.48
C LEU A 470 6.30 -26.45 -17.39
N ILE A 471 5.69 -27.62 -17.20
CA ILE A 471 4.23 -27.74 -17.03
C ILE A 471 3.77 -27.02 -15.75
N SER A 472 4.49 -27.19 -14.64
CA SER A 472 4.18 -26.50 -13.39
C SER A 472 4.29 -24.98 -13.53
N TRP A 473 5.33 -24.50 -14.20
CA TRP A 473 5.52 -23.08 -14.48
C TRP A 473 4.41 -22.53 -15.38
N TYR A 474 4.07 -23.24 -16.45
CA TYR A 474 3.01 -22.82 -17.37
C TYR A 474 1.62 -22.84 -16.70
N GLY A 475 1.37 -23.79 -15.79
CA GLY A 475 0.16 -23.76 -14.96
C GLY A 475 0.06 -22.50 -14.11
N ALA A 476 1.18 -22.07 -13.50
CA ALA A 476 1.23 -20.81 -12.75
C ALA A 476 1.12 -19.57 -13.66
N TYR A 477 1.70 -19.62 -14.86
CA TYR A 477 1.55 -18.59 -15.91
C TYR A 477 0.06 -18.36 -16.23
N VAL A 478 -0.64 -19.44 -16.61
CA VAL A 478 -2.05 -19.39 -16.98
C VAL A 478 -2.93 -19.00 -15.79
N ALA A 479 -2.67 -19.53 -14.59
CA ALA A 479 -3.44 -19.16 -13.40
C ALA A 479 -3.40 -17.65 -13.12
N ARG A 480 -2.23 -17.02 -13.34
CA ARG A 480 -2.09 -15.56 -13.23
C ARG A 480 -2.73 -14.81 -14.37
N LEU A 481 -2.61 -15.30 -15.61
CA LEU A 481 -3.29 -14.69 -16.75
C LEU A 481 -4.81 -14.67 -16.55
N VAL A 482 -5.40 -15.82 -16.20
CA VAL A 482 -6.84 -15.94 -15.91
C VAL A 482 -7.24 -15.09 -14.72
N GLY A 483 -6.45 -15.14 -13.63
CA GLY A 483 -6.69 -14.30 -12.46
C GLY A 483 -6.75 -12.81 -12.81
N VAL A 484 -5.75 -12.32 -13.55
CA VAL A 484 -5.72 -10.93 -14.01
C VAL A 484 -6.86 -10.61 -14.98
N ALA A 485 -7.22 -11.52 -15.88
CA ALA A 485 -8.34 -11.31 -16.83
C ALA A 485 -9.67 -11.09 -16.10
N ARG A 486 -9.88 -11.83 -15.02
CA ARG A 486 -11.13 -11.89 -14.25
C ARG A 486 -11.18 -10.90 -13.10
N GLY A 487 -10.09 -10.18 -12.83
CA GLY A 487 -9.89 -9.47 -11.56
C GLY A 487 -9.91 -10.42 -10.35
N ALA A 488 -9.66 -11.72 -10.57
CA ALA A 488 -9.63 -12.74 -9.55
C ALA A 488 -8.23 -12.84 -8.93
N TYR A 489 -8.18 -12.82 -7.60
CA TYR A 489 -6.95 -12.83 -6.83
C TYR A 489 -7.03 -13.88 -5.72
N GLY A 490 -5.85 -14.19 -5.20
CA GLY A 490 -5.68 -15.10 -4.08
C GLY A 490 -6.20 -14.54 -2.75
N ASN A 491 -6.53 -15.44 -1.81
CA ASN A 491 -7.06 -15.08 -0.49
C ASN A 491 -8.33 -14.18 -0.54
N VAL A 492 -9.19 -14.40 -1.55
CA VAL A 492 -10.40 -13.59 -1.79
C VAL A 492 -11.29 -13.45 -0.55
N ASN A 493 -11.49 -14.53 0.21
CA ASN A 493 -12.32 -14.52 1.41
C ASN A 493 -11.76 -13.62 2.51
N VAL A 494 -10.43 -13.53 2.65
CA VAL A 494 -9.78 -12.66 3.65
C VAL A 494 -9.97 -11.20 3.27
N ILE A 495 -9.75 -10.87 2.00
CA ILE A 495 -9.87 -9.51 1.47
C ILE A 495 -11.31 -9.00 1.53
N GLU A 496 -12.28 -9.83 1.12
CA GLU A 496 -13.68 -9.43 1.14
C GLU A 496 -14.22 -9.28 2.56
N GLU A 497 -13.79 -10.12 3.50
CA GLU A 497 -14.15 -9.96 4.91
C GLU A 497 -13.55 -8.68 5.51
N TRP A 498 -12.31 -8.33 5.16
CA TRP A 498 -11.73 -7.04 5.53
C TRP A 498 -12.53 -5.86 4.95
N ARG A 499 -12.88 -5.91 3.66
CA ARG A 499 -13.68 -4.87 2.99
C ARG A 499 -15.07 -4.73 3.62
N ARG A 500 -15.68 -5.84 4.01
CA ARG A 500 -16.96 -5.86 4.72
C ARG A 500 -16.87 -5.12 6.05
N CYS A 501 -15.86 -5.44 6.86
CA CYS A 501 -15.60 -4.73 8.12
C CYS A 501 -15.32 -3.24 7.90
N HIS A 502 -14.49 -2.90 6.90
CA HIS A 502 -14.19 -1.51 6.54
C HIS A 502 -15.45 -0.71 6.19
N ARG A 503 -16.30 -1.26 5.31
CA ARG A 503 -17.58 -0.63 4.92
C ARG A 503 -18.56 -0.48 6.09
N SER A 504 -18.57 -1.44 7.03
CA SER A 504 -19.45 -1.34 8.21
C SER A 504 -19.06 -0.21 9.16
N CYS A 505 -17.78 0.20 9.17
CA CYS A 505 -17.25 1.23 10.08
C CYS A 505 -17.35 2.67 9.51
N ILE A 506 -18.08 2.90 8.41
CA ILE A 506 -18.18 4.24 7.79
C ILE A 506 -18.75 5.28 8.77
N SER A 507 -19.66 4.87 9.66
CA SER A 507 -20.28 5.72 10.69
C SER A 507 -19.59 5.68 12.06
N GLY A 508 -18.37 5.13 12.15
CA GLY A 508 -17.60 5.05 13.41
C GLY A 508 -17.27 3.62 13.81
N SER A 509 -18.03 3.07 14.77
CA SER A 509 -17.89 1.68 15.23
C SER A 509 -19.01 0.79 14.69
N ALA A 510 -18.70 -0.49 14.51
CA ALA A 510 -19.62 -1.52 14.06
C ALA A 510 -19.36 -2.84 14.80
N ARG A 511 -20.35 -3.74 14.76
CA ARG A 511 -20.15 -5.12 15.22
C ARG A 511 -19.41 -5.93 14.16
N LEU A 512 -18.58 -6.87 14.60
CA LEU A 512 -17.95 -7.84 13.72
C LEU A 512 -19.01 -8.80 13.14
N PRO A 513 -18.80 -9.35 11.95
CA PRO A 513 -19.57 -10.49 11.46
C PRO A 513 -19.45 -11.68 12.44
N ILE A 514 -20.56 -12.40 12.69
CA ILE A 514 -20.66 -13.39 13.79
C ILE A 514 -19.55 -14.45 13.73
N GLU A 515 -19.28 -15.02 12.56
CA GLU A 515 -18.26 -16.06 12.40
C GLU A 515 -16.84 -15.53 12.66
N LEU A 516 -16.57 -14.30 12.19
CA LEU A 516 -15.30 -13.62 12.43
C LEU A 516 -15.15 -13.25 13.91
N GLU A 517 -16.22 -12.75 14.55
CA GLU A 517 -16.26 -12.43 15.98
C GLU A 517 -15.94 -13.67 16.82
N GLN A 518 -16.58 -14.80 16.53
CA GLN A 518 -16.33 -16.08 17.22
C GLN A 518 -14.87 -16.53 17.06
N SER A 519 -14.33 -16.46 15.85
CA SER A 519 -12.97 -16.91 15.56
C SER A 519 -11.92 -16.02 16.23
N ILE A 520 -12.09 -14.69 16.15
CA ILE A 520 -11.21 -13.72 16.82
C ILE A 520 -11.35 -13.83 18.35
N SER A 521 -12.56 -14.02 18.86
CA SER A 521 -12.79 -14.24 20.30
C SER A 521 -12.05 -15.48 20.78
N ALA A 522 -12.06 -16.57 20.01
CA ALA A 522 -11.33 -17.79 20.36
C ALA A 522 -9.81 -17.61 20.26
N LEU A 523 -9.31 -16.76 19.36
CA LEU A 523 -7.88 -16.41 19.31
C LEU A 523 -7.45 -15.58 20.54
N ILE A 524 -8.23 -14.56 20.91
CA ILE A 524 -7.94 -13.72 22.08
C ILE A 524 -8.18 -14.47 23.38
N PHE A 525 -9.25 -15.25 23.46
CA PHE A 525 -9.71 -15.96 24.64
C PHE A 525 -9.90 -17.45 24.32
N PRO A 526 -8.79 -18.22 24.24
CA PRO A 526 -8.85 -19.62 23.81
C PRO A 526 -9.74 -20.43 24.75
N PRO A 527 -10.81 -21.08 24.24
CA PRO A 527 -11.66 -21.92 25.05
C PRO A 527 -10.88 -23.17 25.46
N HIS A 528 -11.06 -23.60 26.70
CA HIS A 528 -10.53 -24.89 27.14
C HIS A 528 -11.57 -25.99 26.92
N PRO A 529 -11.25 -27.10 26.21
CA PRO A 529 -12.24 -28.13 25.85
C PRO A 529 -12.92 -28.79 27.06
N ASP A 530 -12.21 -28.88 28.17
CA ASP A 530 -12.69 -29.47 29.43
C ASP A 530 -13.11 -28.40 30.48
N GLY A 531 -13.13 -27.12 30.11
CA GLY A 531 -13.52 -26.01 31.00
C GLY A 531 -15.00 -25.63 30.87
N PRO A 532 -15.53 -24.76 31.76
CA PRO A 532 -16.86 -24.21 31.59
C PRO A 532 -17.00 -23.47 30.25
N ALA A 533 -18.19 -23.51 29.65
CA ALA A 533 -18.46 -22.80 28.41
C ALA A 533 -18.09 -21.32 28.51
N SER A 534 -17.55 -20.76 27.42
CA SER A 534 -17.14 -19.34 27.34
C SER A 534 -16.21 -18.90 28.49
N SER A 535 -15.33 -19.80 28.94
CA SER A 535 -14.36 -19.53 30.00
C SER A 535 -12.96 -19.95 29.59
N MET A 536 -11.98 -19.20 30.09
CA MET A 536 -10.57 -19.54 30.01
C MET A 536 -10.10 -20.18 31.31
N LEU A 537 -9.17 -21.13 31.19
CA LEU A 537 -8.41 -21.67 32.32
C LEU A 537 -7.00 -21.08 32.28
N LEU A 538 -6.64 -20.32 33.31
CA LEU A 538 -5.32 -19.72 33.44
C LEU A 538 -4.60 -20.30 34.67
N PRO A 539 -3.32 -20.65 34.61
CA PRO A 539 -2.61 -21.08 35.81
C PRO A 539 -2.54 -19.94 36.84
N ALA A 540 -2.84 -20.24 38.11
CA ALA A 540 -2.90 -19.23 39.17
C ALA A 540 -1.51 -18.72 39.60
N PHE A 541 -0.48 -19.58 39.50
CA PHE A 541 0.87 -19.31 40.01
C PHE A 541 1.98 -19.48 38.97
N SER A 542 1.67 -19.82 37.71
CA SER A 542 2.65 -19.85 36.62
C SER A 542 2.35 -18.77 35.58
N VAL A 543 3.19 -18.68 34.56
CA VAL A 543 3.04 -17.69 33.49
C VAL A 543 1.68 -17.90 32.83
N ARG A 544 0.88 -16.83 32.73
CA ARG A 544 -0.48 -16.86 32.14
C ARG A 544 -0.50 -17.26 30.65
N ALA A 545 0.67 -17.37 30.03
CA ALA A 545 0.90 -17.82 28.67
C ALA A 545 1.14 -19.34 28.55
N GLU A 546 1.33 -20.07 29.66
CA GLU A 546 1.42 -21.53 29.60
C GLU A 546 0.01 -22.12 29.42
N PRO A 547 -0.25 -22.84 28.30
CA PRO A 547 -1.53 -23.50 28.12
C PRO A 547 -1.73 -24.54 29.22
N VAL A 548 -2.90 -24.49 29.87
CA VAL A 548 -3.38 -25.61 30.68
C VAL A 548 -3.61 -26.75 29.67
N SER A 549 -2.72 -27.74 29.64
CA SER A 549 -2.88 -28.95 28.84
C SER A 549 -4.22 -29.63 29.17
N SER A 550 -4.74 -30.43 28.23
CA SER A 550 -6.04 -31.09 28.39
C SER A 550 -6.18 -31.68 29.79
N VAL A 551 -7.36 -31.50 30.41
CA VAL A 551 -7.59 -31.89 31.80
C VAL A 551 -7.33 -33.40 31.98
N LYS A 552 -7.49 -34.17 30.89
CA LYS A 552 -7.20 -35.61 30.79
C LYS A 552 -5.71 -35.97 30.82
N GLU A 553 -4.82 -35.10 30.35
CA GLU A 553 -3.36 -35.31 30.33
C GLU A 553 -2.66 -34.72 31.56
N GLN A 554 -3.37 -33.93 32.38
CA GLN A 554 -2.84 -33.40 33.63
C GLN A 554 -2.88 -34.43 34.76
N VAL A 555 -1.75 -35.12 34.93
CA VAL A 555 -1.52 -36.09 36.02
C VAL A 555 -1.26 -35.39 37.37
N GLN A 556 -0.71 -34.18 37.36
CA GLN A 556 -0.45 -33.40 38.59
C GLN A 556 -1.50 -32.29 38.78
N PRO A 557 -1.99 -32.10 40.02
CA PRO A 557 -2.98 -31.06 40.32
C PRO A 557 -2.39 -29.66 40.08
N LYS A 558 -3.04 -28.88 39.22
CA LYS A 558 -2.72 -27.46 38.99
C LYS A 558 -3.86 -26.58 39.49
N LEU A 559 -3.52 -25.52 40.22
CA LEU A 559 -4.48 -24.46 40.57
C LEU A 559 -4.63 -23.52 39.38
N VAL A 560 -5.87 -23.31 38.94
CA VAL A 560 -6.22 -22.44 37.83
C VAL A 560 -7.25 -21.39 38.24
N GLU A 561 -7.15 -20.21 37.63
CA GLU A 561 -8.21 -19.20 37.58
C GLU A 561 -9.16 -19.54 36.41
N ILE A 562 -10.44 -19.74 36.71
CA ILE A 562 -11.52 -19.75 35.72
C ILE A 562 -11.96 -18.32 35.51
N VAL A 563 -11.81 -17.82 34.29
CA VAL A 563 -12.23 -16.47 33.90
C VAL A 563 -13.34 -16.58 32.86
N SER A 564 -14.55 -16.14 33.22
CA SER A 564 -15.65 -16.02 32.27
C SER A 564 -15.37 -14.88 31.29
N VAL A 565 -15.42 -15.17 30.00
CA VAL A 565 -15.29 -14.17 28.92
C VAL A 565 -16.62 -13.91 28.23
N ALA A 566 -17.72 -14.50 28.71
CA ALA A 566 -19.06 -14.33 28.14
C ALA A 566 -19.57 -12.87 28.19
N SER A 567 -19.03 -12.05 29.10
CA SER A 567 -19.37 -10.62 29.21
C SER A 567 -18.51 -9.72 28.33
N VAL A 568 -17.54 -10.26 27.60
CA VAL A 568 -16.67 -9.49 26.71
C VAL A 568 -17.31 -9.43 25.33
N SER A 569 -17.59 -8.21 24.85
CA SER A 569 -18.07 -7.98 23.49
C SER A 569 -16.99 -7.33 22.65
N LEU A 570 -16.91 -7.69 21.37
CA LEU A 570 -15.98 -7.09 20.42
C LEU A 570 -16.71 -6.08 19.52
N GLN A 571 -16.08 -4.93 19.31
CA GLN A 571 -16.48 -3.98 18.27
C GLN A 571 -15.31 -3.68 17.37
N VAL A 572 -15.58 -3.39 16.11
CA VAL A 572 -14.58 -2.90 15.17
C VAL A 572 -14.81 -1.40 14.94
N ARG A 573 -13.73 -0.64 14.92
CA ARG A 573 -13.73 0.80 14.70
C ARG A 573 -12.70 1.16 13.63
N ARG A 574 -13.02 2.15 12.80
CA ARG A 574 -12.05 2.75 11.89
C ARG A 574 -11.18 3.78 12.62
N GLN A 575 -9.87 3.67 12.49
CA GLN A 575 -8.90 4.67 12.96
C GLN A 575 -7.99 5.06 11.79
N GLY A 576 -8.34 6.15 11.09
CA GLY A 576 -7.72 6.50 9.82
C GLY A 576 -7.99 5.44 8.76
N SER A 577 -6.93 4.86 8.20
CA SER A 577 -7.00 3.73 7.23
C SER A 577 -6.96 2.35 7.88
N ARG A 578 -6.82 2.27 9.21
CA ARG A 578 -6.75 1.00 9.94
C ARG A 578 -8.09 0.64 10.55
N LEU A 579 -8.34 -0.66 10.67
CA LEU A 579 -9.41 -1.20 11.49
C LEU A 579 -8.84 -1.66 12.82
N VAL A 580 -9.50 -1.31 13.91
CA VAL A 580 -9.12 -1.69 15.27
C VAL A 580 -10.29 -2.38 15.93
N ILE A 581 -10.04 -3.55 16.50
CA ILE A 581 -10.96 -4.27 17.35
C ILE A 581 -10.79 -3.75 18.77
N GLU A 582 -11.90 -3.44 19.41
CA GLU A 582 -11.97 -2.98 20.78
C GLU A 582 -12.80 -3.97 21.60
N CYS A 583 -12.23 -4.41 22.72
CA CYS A 583 -12.89 -5.29 23.67
C CYS A 583 -13.60 -4.43 24.73
N TYR A 584 -14.84 -4.78 25.06
CA TYR A 584 -15.66 -4.07 26.06
C TYR A 584 -16.25 -5.05 27.07
N ILE A 585 -16.48 -4.58 28.30
CA ILE A 585 -17.27 -5.26 29.33
C ILE A 585 -18.51 -4.42 29.62
N ALA A 586 -19.64 -5.07 29.89
CA ALA A 586 -20.87 -4.39 30.31
C ALA A 586 -20.61 -3.42 31.48
N GLY A 587 -21.03 -2.16 31.31
CA GLY A 587 -20.88 -1.11 32.32
C GLY A 587 -19.55 -0.35 32.31
N ASN A 588 -18.58 -0.74 31.48
CA ASN A 588 -17.36 0.04 31.25
C ASN A 588 -17.38 0.69 29.86
N PRO A 589 -17.46 2.04 29.76
CA PRO A 589 -17.47 2.73 28.48
C PRO A 589 -16.09 2.77 27.79
N ALA A 590 -15.01 2.48 28.52
CA ALA A 590 -13.66 2.46 27.96
C ALA A 590 -13.28 1.06 27.43
N PRO A 591 -12.56 0.99 26.30
CA PRO A 591 -12.07 -0.28 25.78
C PRO A 591 -11.04 -0.89 26.75
N ILE A 592 -11.21 -2.18 27.05
CA ILE A 592 -10.35 -2.93 27.97
C ILE A 592 -9.18 -3.65 27.27
N GLY A 593 -9.24 -3.73 25.95
CA GLY A 593 -8.23 -4.35 25.10
C GLY A 593 -8.43 -3.90 23.66
N GLN A 594 -7.33 -3.81 22.92
CA GLN A 594 -7.35 -3.38 21.52
C GLN A 594 -6.44 -4.27 20.66
N LEU A 595 -6.88 -4.53 19.43
CA LEU A 595 -6.16 -5.36 18.47
C LEU A 595 -6.40 -4.83 17.05
N VAL A 596 -5.36 -4.59 16.26
CA VAL A 596 -5.53 -4.19 14.86
C VAL A 596 -6.17 -5.33 14.07
N LEU A 597 -7.19 -5.04 13.25
CA LEU A 597 -7.80 -5.96 12.30
C LEU A 597 -7.16 -5.77 10.92
N ASP A 598 -6.21 -6.63 10.60
CA ASP A 598 -5.48 -6.65 9.33
C ASP A 598 -5.60 -7.99 8.62
N PHE A 599 -5.04 -8.08 7.41
CA PHE A 599 -5.06 -9.29 6.59
C PHE A 599 -4.54 -10.52 7.35
N ALA A 600 -3.43 -10.37 8.08
CA ALA A 600 -2.83 -11.45 8.85
C ALA A 600 -3.79 -11.99 9.91
N LEU A 601 -4.42 -11.12 10.72
CA LEU A 601 -5.37 -11.54 11.75
C LEU A 601 -6.60 -12.23 11.16
N ILE A 602 -7.17 -11.70 10.07
CA ILE A 602 -8.35 -12.30 9.43
C ILE A 602 -7.99 -13.67 8.84
N ARG A 603 -6.83 -13.81 8.21
CA ARG A 603 -6.35 -15.07 7.65
C ARG A 603 -6.15 -16.12 8.76
N GLU A 604 -5.58 -15.74 9.89
CA GLU A 604 -5.46 -16.62 11.06
C GLU A 604 -6.83 -17.01 11.63
N ALA A 605 -7.74 -16.03 11.75
CA ALA A 605 -9.10 -16.28 12.21
C ALA A 605 -9.86 -17.24 11.29
N GLN A 606 -9.69 -17.13 9.97
CA GLN A 606 -10.31 -18.04 9.00
C GLN A 606 -9.68 -19.44 8.98
N ALA A 607 -8.44 -19.59 9.45
CA ALA A 607 -7.83 -20.90 9.66
C ALA A 607 -8.38 -21.61 10.92
N PHE A 608 -9.08 -20.88 11.78
CA PHE A 608 -9.73 -21.42 12.96
C PHE A 608 -11.04 -22.11 12.55
N ASN A 609 -11.13 -23.44 12.74
CA ASN A 609 -12.34 -24.19 12.43
C ASN A 609 -12.77 -25.01 13.66
N GLN A 610 -14.01 -24.83 14.10
CA GLN A 610 -14.67 -25.65 15.14
C GLN A 610 -13.85 -25.85 16.43
N GLY A 611 -13.12 -24.84 16.90
CA GLY A 611 -12.37 -24.90 18.16
C GLY A 611 -10.96 -25.52 18.03
N LEU A 612 -10.52 -25.86 16.81
CA LEU A 612 -9.14 -26.26 16.54
C LEU A 612 -8.35 -25.07 15.99
N CYS A 613 -7.24 -24.75 16.65
CA CYS A 613 -6.29 -23.74 16.19
C CYS A 613 -5.54 -24.26 14.96
N GLY A 614 -5.89 -23.77 13.76
CA GLY A 614 -4.99 -23.83 12.62
C GLY A 614 -3.93 -22.74 12.76
N GLN A 615 -2.66 -23.12 12.91
CA GLN A 615 -1.55 -22.15 12.85
C GLN A 615 -1.21 -21.87 11.38
N THR A 616 -1.15 -20.59 11.02
CA THR A 616 -0.60 -20.19 9.71
C THR A 616 0.82 -19.63 9.89
N GLU A 617 1.52 -19.38 8.78
CA GLU A 617 2.79 -18.65 8.82
C GLU A 617 2.67 -17.25 9.45
N SER A 618 1.45 -16.72 9.59
CA SER A 618 1.19 -15.40 10.17
C SER A 618 1.19 -15.41 11.71
N THR A 619 1.06 -16.58 12.36
CA THR A 619 0.96 -16.70 13.83
C THR A 619 2.11 -15.95 14.54
N THR A 620 3.35 -16.10 14.05
CA THR A 620 4.55 -15.43 14.61
C THR A 620 4.42 -13.91 14.72
N TYR A 621 3.69 -13.27 13.81
CA TYR A 621 3.50 -11.81 13.79
C TYR A 621 2.28 -11.34 14.58
N ILE A 622 1.28 -12.21 14.75
CA ILE A 622 0.00 -11.86 15.34
C ILE A 622 -0.03 -12.19 16.84
N GLU A 623 0.65 -13.26 17.26
CA GLU A 623 0.65 -13.75 18.65
C GLU A 623 1.07 -12.68 19.68
N PRO A 624 2.12 -11.86 19.47
CA PRO A 624 2.46 -10.79 20.42
C PRO A 624 1.39 -9.70 20.54
N ARG A 625 0.55 -9.51 19.50
CA ARG A 625 -0.57 -8.54 19.53
C ARG A 625 -1.78 -9.14 20.24
N ILE A 626 -2.08 -10.42 19.97
CA ILE A 626 -3.13 -11.17 20.66
C ILE A 626 -2.83 -11.22 22.16
N GLU A 627 -1.60 -11.56 22.54
CA GLU A 627 -1.21 -11.69 23.95
C GLU A 627 -1.29 -10.35 24.71
N ARG A 628 -0.93 -9.24 24.05
CA ARG A 628 -1.13 -7.90 24.63
C ARG A 628 -2.61 -7.56 24.82
N CYS A 629 -3.44 -7.83 23.81
CA CYS A 629 -4.88 -7.59 23.90
C CYS A 629 -5.52 -8.44 25.02
N ARG A 630 -5.17 -9.72 25.08
CA ARG A 630 -5.58 -10.67 26.12
C ARG A 630 -5.15 -10.19 27.50
N SER A 631 -3.87 -9.87 27.68
CA SER A 631 -3.32 -9.43 28.96
C SER A 631 -4.01 -8.17 29.48
N SER A 632 -4.20 -7.15 28.64
CA SER A 632 -4.92 -5.92 29.01
C SER A 632 -6.38 -6.21 29.37
N SER A 633 -7.06 -7.02 28.56
CA SER A 633 -8.46 -7.40 28.81
C SER A 633 -8.61 -8.15 30.13
N MET A 634 -7.71 -9.11 30.38
CA MET A 634 -7.67 -9.89 31.62
C MET A 634 -7.36 -9.03 32.84
N ALA A 635 -6.55 -7.98 32.72
CA ALA A 635 -6.28 -7.07 33.82
C ALA A 635 -7.53 -6.26 34.23
N ALA A 636 -8.40 -5.95 33.27
CA ALA A 636 -9.61 -5.16 33.50
C ALA A 636 -10.80 -5.98 34.02
N ILE A 637 -10.82 -7.31 33.83
CA ILE A 637 -11.88 -8.18 34.39
C ILE A 637 -11.73 -8.25 35.91
N ASP A 638 -12.81 -7.93 36.62
CA ASP A 638 -12.86 -7.92 38.07
C ASP A 638 -12.43 -9.29 38.66
N ARG A 639 -11.59 -9.25 39.70
CA ARG A 639 -11.14 -10.42 40.45
C ARG A 639 -12.28 -11.14 41.16
N THR A 640 -13.42 -10.50 41.37
CA THR A 640 -14.64 -11.15 41.90
C THR A 640 -15.28 -12.11 40.89
N GLN A 641 -15.05 -11.90 39.59
CA GLN A 641 -15.54 -12.76 38.51
C GLN A 641 -14.60 -13.95 38.21
N ARG A 642 -13.46 -14.02 38.91
CA ARG A 642 -12.47 -15.11 38.77
C ARG A 642 -12.69 -16.14 39.86
N ARG A 643 -12.94 -17.38 39.45
CA ARG A 643 -13.06 -18.53 40.37
C ARG A 643 -11.76 -19.30 40.39
N LEU A 644 -11.39 -19.86 41.54
CA LEU A 644 -10.26 -20.77 41.62
C LEU A 644 -10.76 -22.20 41.45
N ALA A 645 -10.02 -23.01 40.72
CA ALA A 645 -10.29 -24.43 40.59
C ALA A 645 -8.99 -25.23 40.59
N VAL A 646 -9.07 -26.47 41.04
CA VAL A 646 -7.99 -27.44 40.86
C VAL A 646 -8.34 -28.33 39.68
N VAL A 647 -7.40 -28.46 38.74
CA VAL A 647 -7.48 -29.37 37.60
C VAL A 647 -6.57 -30.56 37.85
N ALA A 648 -7.12 -31.77 37.85
CA ALA A 648 -6.37 -33.02 38.00
C ALA A 648 -7.15 -34.22 37.43
N ASN A 649 -6.45 -35.19 36.81
CA ASN A 649 -6.98 -36.50 36.44
C ASN A 649 -8.30 -36.46 35.63
N GLY A 650 -8.43 -35.55 34.68
CA GLY A 650 -9.65 -35.44 33.88
C GLY A 650 -10.83 -34.81 34.61
N THR A 651 -10.63 -34.22 35.79
CA THR A 651 -11.67 -33.52 36.57
C THR A 651 -11.26 -32.09 36.94
N TYR A 652 -12.24 -31.20 36.97
CA TYR A 652 -12.09 -29.86 37.55
C TYR A 652 -12.92 -29.77 38.83
N LYS A 653 -12.37 -29.16 39.88
CA LYS A 653 -13.10 -28.90 41.14
C LYS A 653 -12.89 -27.44 41.55
N GLU A 654 -13.97 -26.67 41.59
CA GLU A 654 -13.93 -25.30 42.12
C GLU A 654 -13.51 -25.33 43.59
N VAL A 655 -12.65 -24.39 43.96
CA VAL A 655 -12.21 -24.15 45.34
C VAL A 655 -13.15 -23.09 45.90
N GLU A 656 -13.96 -23.47 46.90
CA GLU A 656 -14.76 -22.49 47.65
C GLU A 656 -13.80 -21.50 48.33
N ARG A 657 -14.10 -20.20 48.18
CA ARG A 657 -13.32 -19.11 48.78
C ARG A 657 -13.50 -19.04 50.28
#